data_AF-A0A9J8D153-F1
#
_entry.id   AF-A0A9J8D153-F1
#
_cell.length_a   1.000
_cell.length_b   1.000
_cell.length_c   1.000
_cell.angle_alpha   90.00
_cell.angle_beta   90.00
_cell.angle_gamma   90.00
#
_symmetry.space_group_name_H-M   'P 1'
#
loop_
_entity.id
_entity.type
_entity.pdbx_description
1 polymer ?
#
loop_
_entity_poly.entity_id
_entity_poly.type
_entity_poly.pdbx_seq_one_letter_code
_entity_poly.pdbx_strand_id
1 'polypeptide(L)'
;MGEAEDDKNQAGRLFENFVQATDCKSTMQAFNIMCSYLDVDPLEHSTFYSGLKSMVTSWKAKALWSKLDKRASNKEYKNGKACEGIKCLIIGGGPCGLRTAIELAFLGAKVVVIEKRDTFSRNNVLHLWPYTIHDLRALGAKKFYGKFCAGAIDHISIRQLQLMLLKIALLLGVEFHVNVEFIKLVEPPEDQEKEGPGWRAEIRPADHPVANFDFDVVVGADGRRNSLEGFRRKEFRGKLAIAITANFINRNTTAEAKVEEISGVAFIFNQKFFQDLKQENGIDLENIVYYKDNTHYFVMTAKKQSLLDKGVIIHDYIDTEALLNSENVNQEALLAYAREAADYATHYQLPTLDYATNHCGQPDVAMFDFTSMYASESAALVRERFGHSVLVALVGDSLLEPFWPMGTGCARGFLAAFDTAWMVKSWAMGRNPLEVLAERESLYRLLPQTTPENIGKNFDLYTIDPGTRYPNLNSNCVRPHQVRNNYICGEMKSCSLERAATIRRPVNLARRESEIRPSRLLTWCQKQTEGYRGVNVTDLTSCWISGLAFCALIHRFRPQLIDYDSLNEQDCARNLQLAFDVAEKEFGIKPFITGKELAAGQELDKTSMCNYLSKFYELFRGTPLPPSDSKRDGDANNEKCPSGSPRPAQSLSLLQPRKRIPKNDKKVEENDAIYKRRRKISYFEETKSKSFIQSTSVSSEGQELKENKVKLMATQLQAKFEDSTASCSIRRQPSLKREFPSLGDMCHACKKRVFAVEKLSTEGLHFHKECFRCHTCRAPLRQGGHFFDSEEGKLYCKLHFAQRKPLVKNGRTQILHTTRNDESQDDSSWSPEGCEHHLQEESPGILSSLKRSLRWPLHVSQTVCAVPRRVFNWLHAKAWATGVHLRDNAEDYAFLYELLSVSLPLLAVLHEQLVQMYAEAGPLNLQPLQHWLEEHMGPWVLV
;
A
#
# COMPACT_ATOMS: atom_id res chain seq x y z
N MET A 1 49.28 10.57 -18.14
CA MET A 1 48.99 10.57 -16.68
C MET A 1 48.12 11.74 -16.24
N GLY A 2 48.26 12.96 -16.78
CA GLY A 2 47.37 14.08 -16.42
C GLY A 2 45.90 13.86 -16.77
N GLU A 3 45.61 13.37 -17.98
CA GLU A 3 44.23 13.17 -18.49
C GLU A 3 43.38 12.29 -17.55
N ALA A 4 43.89 11.14 -17.11
CA ALA A 4 43.18 10.25 -16.18
C ALA A 4 43.00 10.80 -14.75
N GLU A 5 43.68 11.90 -14.38
CA GLU A 5 43.42 12.66 -13.15
C GLU A 5 42.40 13.78 -13.38
N ASP A 6 42.46 14.46 -14.52
CA ASP A 6 41.48 15.46 -14.93
C ASP A 6 40.10 14.85 -15.18
N ASP A 7 40.01 13.67 -15.82
CA ASP A 7 38.73 12.96 -16.02
C ASP A 7 38.11 12.52 -14.69
N LYS A 8 38.91 12.04 -13.73
CA LYS A 8 38.42 11.72 -12.37
C LYS A 8 37.95 12.96 -11.62
N ASN A 9 38.62 14.10 -11.80
CA ASN A 9 38.19 15.38 -11.27
C ASN A 9 36.89 15.86 -11.95
N GLN A 10 36.73 15.64 -13.25
CA GLN A 10 35.57 16.06 -14.04
C GLN A 10 34.34 15.20 -13.73
N ALA A 11 34.48 13.87 -13.67
CA ALA A 11 33.45 12.96 -13.16
C ALA A 11 33.00 13.35 -11.73
N GLY A 12 33.95 13.73 -10.88
CA GLY A 12 33.67 14.29 -9.54
C GLY A 12 32.84 15.57 -9.58
N ARG A 13 33.16 16.51 -10.48
CA ARG A 13 32.41 17.76 -10.67
C ARG A 13 30.99 17.52 -11.20
N LEU A 14 30.81 16.65 -12.19
CA LEU A 14 29.48 16.32 -12.72
C LEU A 14 28.59 15.69 -11.64
N PHE A 15 29.14 14.76 -10.85
CA PHE A 15 28.43 14.21 -9.69
C PHE A 15 28.09 15.27 -8.64
N GLU A 16 28.97 16.24 -8.39
CA GLU A 16 28.66 17.37 -7.50
C GLU A 16 27.55 18.27 -8.03
N ASN A 17 27.53 18.57 -9.33
CA ASN A 17 26.45 19.33 -9.97
C ASN A 17 25.09 18.62 -9.82
N PHE A 18 25.06 17.30 -10.06
CA PHE A 18 23.89 16.46 -9.84
C PHE A 18 23.42 16.47 -8.37
N VAL A 19 24.36 16.36 -7.42
CA VAL A 19 24.03 16.44 -5.98
C VAL A 19 23.50 17.82 -5.60
N GLN A 20 24.00 18.90 -6.20
CA GLN A 20 23.60 20.29 -5.91
C GLN A 20 22.32 20.77 -6.61
N ALA A 21 21.85 20.07 -7.67
CA ALA A 21 20.65 20.45 -8.41
C ALA A 21 19.41 20.65 -7.51
N THR A 22 18.62 21.70 -7.74
CA THR A 22 17.57 22.19 -6.82
C THR A 22 16.14 22.00 -7.34
N ASP A 23 15.98 21.47 -8.55
CA ASP A 23 14.70 21.14 -9.17
C ASP A 23 14.77 19.80 -9.94
N CYS A 24 13.62 19.30 -10.39
CA CYS A 24 13.52 17.99 -11.03
C CYS A 24 14.21 17.96 -12.41
N LYS A 25 14.02 19.00 -13.23
CA LYS A 25 14.60 19.08 -14.58
C LYS A 25 16.11 19.21 -14.53
N SER A 26 16.65 20.10 -13.69
CA SER A 26 18.11 20.24 -13.53
C SER A 26 18.75 18.98 -12.93
N THR A 27 18.05 18.27 -12.04
CA THR A 27 18.53 16.97 -11.52
C THR A 27 18.62 15.92 -12.64
N MET A 28 17.58 15.77 -13.46
CA MET A 28 17.58 14.83 -14.59
C MET A 28 18.59 15.22 -15.67
N GLN A 29 18.72 16.51 -16.00
CA GLN A 29 19.71 16.99 -16.96
C GLN A 29 21.14 16.75 -16.48
N ALA A 30 21.46 17.07 -15.22
CA ALA A 30 22.78 16.82 -14.65
C ALA A 30 23.11 15.32 -14.58
N PHE A 31 22.11 14.47 -14.31
CA PHE A 31 22.25 13.02 -14.37
C PHE A 31 22.54 12.53 -15.79
N ASN A 32 21.75 12.94 -16.79
CA ASN A 32 21.93 12.52 -18.19
C ASN A 32 23.29 12.98 -18.75
N ILE A 33 23.75 14.19 -18.42
CA ILE A 33 25.09 14.70 -18.78
C ILE A 33 26.18 13.85 -18.12
N MET A 34 26.01 13.47 -16.84
CA MET A 34 26.94 12.59 -16.13
C MET A 34 26.99 11.19 -16.76
N CYS A 35 25.86 10.56 -17.06
CA CYS A 35 25.78 9.26 -17.72
C CYS A 35 26.43 9.28 -19.11
N SER A 36 26.13 10.31 -19.92
CA SER A 36 26.69 10.48 -21.27
C SER A 36 28.21 10.69 -21.26
N TYR A 37 28.77 11.37 -20.25
CA TYR A 37 30.21 11.56 -20.12
C TYR A 37 30.94 10.32 -19.59
N LEU A 38 30.27 9.49 -18.79
CA LEU A 38 30.84 8.27 -18.22
C LEU A 38 30.66 7.03 -19.08
N ASP A 39 29.94 7.15 -20.20
CA ASP A 39 29.56 6.05 -21.11
C ASP A 39 28.83 4.91 -20.39
N VAL A 40 27.82 5.27 -19.56
CA VAL A 40 26.99 4.33 -18.81
C VAL A 40 25.50 4.56 -19.14
N ASP A 41 24.85 3.56 -19.73
CA ASP A 41 23.42 3.61 -20.09
C ASP A 41 22.51 3.28 -18.89
N PRO A 42 21.64 4.21 -18.44
CA PRO A 42 20.62 3.95 -17.40
C PRO A 42 19.61 2.85 -17.75
N LEU A 43 19.47 2.45 -19.01
CA LEU A 43 18.57 1.38 -19.42
C LEU A 43 19.07 0.01 -18.95
N GLU A 44 20.39 -0.22 -18.88
CA GLU A 44 21.04 -1.43 -18.36
C GLU A 44 21.02 -1.52 -16.82
N HIS A 45 19.82 -1.54 -16.23
CA HIS A 45 19.60 -1.42 -14.78
C HIS A 45 20.41 -2.41 -13.91
N SER A 46 20.74 -3.60 -14.42
CA SER A 46 21.43 -4.66 -13.66
C SER A 46 22.93 -4.37 -13.44
N THR A 47 23.58 -3.71 -14.40
CA THR A 47 25.01 -3.34 -14.37
C THR A 47 25.20 -1.88 -13.95
N PHE A 48 24.24 -1.01 -14.25
CA PHE A 48 24.29 0.45 -14.12
C PHE A 48 24.94 0.96 -12.81
N TYR A 49 24.38 0.61 -11.65
CA TYR A 49 24.88 1.10 -10.35
C TYR A 49 26.35 0.70 -10.12
N SER A 50 26.74 -0.51 -10.54
CA SER A 50 28.11 -0.99 -10.37
C SER A 50 29.10 -0.26 -11.30
N GLY A 51 28.71 0.00 -12.55
CA GLY A 51 29.46 0.79 -13.52
C GLY A 51 29.64 2.24 -13.04
N LEU A 52 28.53 2.93 -12.72
CA LEU A 52 28.54 4.31 -12.21
C LEU A 52 29.42 4.46 -10.97
N LYS A 53 29.32 3.54 -10.01
CA LYS A 53 30.15 3.51 -8.79
C LYS A 53 31.63 3.29 -9.08
N SER A 54 31.97 2.45 -10.06
CA SER A 54 33.36 2.17 -10.43
C SER A 54 34.05 3.38 -11.07
N MET A 55 33.30 4.20 -11.81
CA MET A 55 33.78 5.41 -12.47
C MET A 55 33.80 6.62 -11.50
N VAL A 56 32.74 6.84 -10.71
CA VAL A 56 32.62 7.99 -9.80
C VAL A 56 33.32 7.70 -8.46
N THR A 57 34.66 7.72 -8.49
CA THR A 57 35.54 7.37 -7.37
C THR A 57 35.87 8.51 -6.40
N SER A 58 35.23 9.69 -6.55
CA SER A 58 35.49 10.86 -5.72
C SER A 58 35.25 10.59 -4.22
N TRP A 59 36.06 11.21 -3.34
CA TRP A 59 35.91 11.02 -1.88
C TRP A 59 34.52 11.43 -1.37
N LYS A 60 33.91 12.41 -2.04
CA LYS A 60 32.54 12.89 -1.78
C LYS A 60 31.48 11.85 -2.14
N ALA A 61 31.71 11.02 -3.14
CA ALA A 61 30.78 9.97 -3.58
C ALA A 61 30.97 8.66 -2.80
N LYS A 62 32.21 8.28 -2.47
CA LYS A 62 32.53 7.06 -1.67
C LYS A 62 31.72 6.93 -0.38
N ALA A 63 31.48 8.03 0.33
CA ALA A 63 30.66 8.04 1.55
C ALA A 63 29.16 7.76 1.31
N LEU A 64 28.65 8.06 0.12
CA LEU A 64 27.30 7.68 -0.32
C LEU A 64 27.28 6.22 -0.78
N TRP A 65 28.27 5.78 -1.56
CA TRP A 65 28.36 4.38 -2.01
C TRP A 65 28.39 3.41 -0.83
N SER A 66 29.23 3.64 0.17
CA SER A 66 29.27 2.81 1.39
C SER A 66 27.91 2.70 2.11
N LYS A 67 27.06 3.73 2.03
CA LYS A 67 25.72 3.75 2.61
C LYS A 67 24.71 2.93 1.79
N LEU A 68 24.69 3.14 0.46
CA LEU A 68 23.83 2.39 -0.46
C LEU A 68 24.23 0.91 -0.52
N ASP A 69 25.54 0.62 -0.53
CA ASP A 69 26.10 -0.74 -0.45
C ASP A 69 25.69 -1.45 0.84
N LYS A 70 25.74 -0.76 2.00
CA LYS A 70 25.28 -1.33 3.29
C LYS A 70 23.79 -1.67 3.24
N ARG A 71 22.96 -0.88 2.55
CA ARG A 71 21.55 -1.20 2.35
C ARG A 71 21.40 -2.41 1.41
N ALA A 72 22.05 -2.39 0.25
CA ALA A 72 22.00 -3.46 -0.76
C ALA A 72 22.50 -4.82 -0.24
N SER A 73 23.42 -4.84 0.72
CA SER A 73 23.97 -6.08 1.31
C SER A 73 23.05 -6.78 2.31
N ASN A 74 21.87 -6.22 2.62
CA ASN A 74 20.89 -6.90 3.47
C ASN A 74 20.42 -8.22 2.81
N LYS A 75 20.30 -9.28 3.64
CA LYS A 75 19.99 -10.65 3.22
C LYS A 75 18.72 -10.77 2.35
N GLU A 76 17.75 -9.88 2.55
CA GLU A 76 16.46 -9.90 1.88
C GLU A 76 16.55 -9.61 0.38
N TYR A 77 17.53 -8.81 -0.05
CA TYR A 77 17.74 -8.41 -1.45
C TYR A 77 18.54 -9.44 -2.26
N LYS A 78 19.16 -10.43 -1.61
CA LYS A 78 20.02 -11.44 -2.24
C LYS A 78 21.08 -10.83 -3.20
N ASN A 79 21.71 -9.72 -2.82
CA ASN A 79 22.64 -8.95 -3.67
C ASN A 79 22.04 -8.50 -5.02
N GLY A 80 20.78 -8.03 -5.02
CA GLY A 80 20.08 -7.59 -6.23
C GLY A 80 19.56 -8.72 -7.12
N LYS A 81 19.37 -9.93 -6.56
CA LYS A 81 18.89 -11.13 -7.29
C LYS A 81 17.58 -11.68 -6.74
N ALA A 82 16.87 -10.91 -5.93
CA ALA A 82 15.61 -11.35 -5.32
C ALA A 82 14.40 -11.20 -6.26
N CYS A 83 14.46 -10.24 -7.19
CA CYS A 83 13.44 -9.97 -8.22
C CYS A 83 14.08 -9.78 -9.60
N GLU A 84 15.18 -10.48 -9.88
CA GLU A 84 15.84 -10.51 -11.19
C GLU A 84 14.85 -10.96 -12.27
N GLY A 85 14.70 -10.18 -13.34
CA GLY A 85 13.74 -10.42 -14.43
C GLY A 85 12.34 -9.82 -14.23
N ILE A 86 11.95 -9.37 -13.03
CA ILE A 86 10.64 -8.73 -12.80
C ILE A 86 10.64 -7.28 -13.31
N LYS A 87 9.59 -6.92 -14.07
CA LYS A 87 9.33 -5.56 -14.57
C LYS A 87 8.26 -4.86 -13.73
N CYS A 88 8.57 -3.67 -13.23
CA CYS A 88 7.73 -2.89 -12.32
C CYS A 88 7.42 -1.50 -12.87
N LEU A 89 6.14 -1.14 -13.01
CA LEU A 89 5.68 0.22 -13.27
C LEU A 89 5.18 0.89 -11.97
N ILE A 90 5.65 2.10 -11.69
CA ILE A 90 5.19 2.92 -10.55
C ILE A 90 4.53 4.19 -11.09
N ILE A 91 3.27 4.39 -10.69
CA ILE A 91 2.46 5.54 -11.09
C ILE A 91 2.58 6.60 -9.99
N GLY A 92 3.30 7.70 -10.25
CA GLY A 92 3.48 8.83 -9.34
C GLY A 92 4.90 8.93 -8.75
N GLY A 93 5.59 10.04 -9.05
CA GLY A 93 6.89 10.43 -8.50
C GLY A 93 6.81 11.08 -7.12
N GLY A 94 5.80 10.74 -6.32
CA GLY A 94 5.66 11.19 -4.93
C GLY A 94 6.71 10.56 -4.00
N PRO A 95 6.85 11.05 -2.76
CA PRO A 95 7.79 10.47 -1.80
C PRO A 95 7.62 8.96 -1.61
N CYS A 96 6.39 8.48 -1.51
CA CYS A 96 6.11 7.06 -1.30
C CYS A 96 6.39 6.22 -2.56
N GLY A 97 6.04 6.73 -3.75
CA GLY A 97 6.34 6.06 -5.03
C GLY A 97 7.84 5.93 -5.29
N LEU A 98 8.60 7.02 -5.12
CA LEU A 98 10.07 7.00 -5.21
C LEU A 98 10.69 6.10 -4.12
N ARG A 99 10.13 6.08 -2.91
CA ARG A 99 10.60 5.21 -1.83
C ARG A 99 10.39 3.72 -2.15
N THR A 100 9.27 3.36 -2.77
CA THR A 100 9.02 2.01 -3.32
C THR A 100 9.98 1.70 -4.45
N ALA A 101 10.21 2.64 -5.37
CA ALA A 101 11.12 2.46 -6.50
C ALA A 101 12.53 2.05 -6.06
N ILE A 102 13.05 2.72 -5.01
CA ILE A 102 14.35 2.43 -4.40
C ILE A 102 14.42 1.00 -3.83
N GLU A 103 13.36 0.50 -3.17
CA GLU A 103 13.35 -0.87 -2.64
C GLU A 103 13.25 -1.93 -3.74
N LEU A 104 12.44 -1.68 -4.78
CA LEU A 104 12.32 -2.59 -5.92
C LEU A 104 13.62 -2.64 -6.75
N ALA A 105 14.34 -1.51 -6.87
CA ALA A 105 15.67 -1.47 -7.46
C ALA A 105 16.70 -2.26 -6.62
N PHE A 106 16.70 -2.12 -5.28
CA PHE A 106 17.56 -2.94 -4.42
C PHE A 106 17.26 -4.44 -4.52
N LEU A 107 16.00 -4.83 -4.78
CA LEU A 107 15.61 -6.23 -5.03
C LEU A 107 16.11 -6.79 -6.37
N GLY A 108 16.49 -5.93 -7.33
CA GLY A 108 16.96 -6.32 -8.67
C GLY A 108 15.93 -6.22 -9.80
N ALA A 109 14.74 -5.67 -9.54
CA ALA A 109 13.71 -5.50 -10.57
C ALA A 109 14.07 -4.36 -11.55
N LYS A 110 13.58 -4.43 -12.80
CA LYS A 110 13.55 -3.28 -13.71
C LYS A 110 12.41 -2.37 -13.24
N VAL A 111 12.74 -1.14 -12.81
CA VAL A 111 11.75 -0.19 -12.28
C VAL A 111 11.62 1.01 -13.20
N VAL A 112 10.39 1.27 -13.65
CA VAL A 112 9.99 2.46 -14.41
C VAL A 112 9.00 3.26 -13.57
N VAL A 113 9.25 4.55 -13.42
CA VAL A 113 8.37 5.49 -12.70
C VAL A 113 7.85 6.52 -13.70
N ILE A 114 6.52 6.70 -13.73
CA ILE A 114 5.87 7.75 -14.52
C ILE A 114 5.28 8.82 -13.59
N GLU A 115 5.57 10.08 -13.87
CA GLU A 115 5.04 11.25 -13.18
C GLU A 115 4.42 12.21 -14.19
N LYS A 116 3.18 12.63 -13.94
CA LYS A 116 2.43 13.52 -14.85
C LYS A 116 2.93 14.97 -14.82
N ARG A 117 3.69 15.34 -13.79
CA ARG A 117 4.32 16.66 -13.63
C ARG A 117 5.78 16.62 -14.07
N ASP A 118 6.35 17.80 -14.29
CA ASP A 118 7.78 18.00 -14.58
C ASP A 118 8.55 18.66 -13.44
N THR A 119 7.86 19.02 -12.35
CA THR A 119 8.38 19.88 -11.30
C THR A 119 7.84 19.49 -9.93
N PHE A 120 8.72 19.49 -8.93
CA PHE A 120 8.36 19.28 -7.52
C PHE A 120 8.10 20.62 -6.85
N SER A 121 6.82 21.01 -6.81
CA SER A 121 6.39 22.39 -6.49
C SER A 121 5.67 22.55 -5.15
N ARG A 122 5.51 21.48 -4.36
CA ARG A 122 4.85 21.53 -3.04
C ARG A 122 5.83 21.94 -1.96
N ASN A 123 5.61 23.11 -1.36
CA ASN A 123 6.45 23.64 -0.26
C ASN A 123 6.06 23.07 1.11
N ASN A 124 4.79 22.66 1.31
CA ASN A 124 4.27 22.14 2.58
C ASN A 124 5.20 21.11 3.24
N VAL A 125 5.26 21.16 4.57
CA VAL A 125 6.23 20.41 5.38
C VAL A 125 5.61 19.15 5.97
N LEU A 126 6.34 18.04 5.85
CA LEU A 126 6.01 16.73 6.41
C LEU A 126 6.82 16.49 7.69
N HIS A 127 6.15 16.13 8.77
CA HIS A 127 6.78 15.53 9.94
C HIS A 127 7.28 14.10 9.62
N LEU A 128 8.42 13.74 10.21
CA LEU A 128 9.13 12.48 10.02
C LEU A 128 9.28 11.75 11.36
N TRP A 129 8.73 10.54 11.45
CA TRP A 129 8.95 9.70 12.63
C TRP A 129 10.44 9.30 12.74
N PRO A 130 10.96 9.02 13.95
CA PRO A 130 12.37 8.70 14.18
C PRO A 130 12.96 7.64 13.25
N TYR A 131 12.20 6.59 12.93
CA TYR A 131 12.65 5.54 12.01
C TYR A 131 12.77 6.03 10.54
N THR A 132 11.90 6.95 10.09
CA THR A 132 12.00 7.53 8.73
C THR A 132 13.20 8.45 8.61
N ILE A 133 13.53 9.20 9.67
CA ILE A 133 14.77 9.97 9.76
C ILE A 133 15.97 9.02 9.69
N HIS A 134 15.92 7.89 10.38
CA HIS A 134 16.97 6.88 10.34
C HIS A 134 17.15 6.27 8.95
N ASP A 135 16.08 5.82 8.31
CA ASP A 135 16.05 5.25 6.96
C ASP A 135 16.62 6.23 5.91
N LEU A 136 16.16 7.48 5.92
CA LEU A 136 16.66 8.52 5.02
C LEU A 136 18.15 8.86 5.31
N ARG A 137 18.58 8.93 6.57
CA ARG A 137 20.00 9.05 6.95
C ARG A 137 20.82 7.84 6.46
N ALA A 138 20.25 6.64 6.45
CA ALA A 138 20.89 5.42 5.94
C ALA A 138 21.06 5.48 4.41
N LEU A 139 20.06 5.96 3.66
CA LEU A 139 20.14 6.23 2.22
C LEU A 139 21.02 7.44 1.83
N GLY A 140 21.61 8.14 2.81
CA GLY A 140 22.54 9.24 2.55
C GLY A 140 21.90 10.62 2.43
N ALA A 141 20.68 10.82 2.93
CA ALA A 141 19.93 12.09 2.87
C ALA A 141 20.76 13.37 3.09
N LYS A 142 21.60 13.39 4.14
CA LYS A 142 22.46 14.53 4.51
C LYS A 142 23.48 14.92 3.42
N LYS A 143 23.72 14.05 2.42
CA LYS A 143 24.55 14.33 1.24
C LYS A 143 23.83 15.21 0.23
N PHE A 144 22.54 14.96 0.01
CA PHE A 144 21.70 15.67 -0.96
C PHE A 144 21.04 16.92 -0.35
N TYR A 145 20.73 16.89 0.95
CA TYR A 145 20.18 18.01 1.69
C TYR A 145 20.95 18.19 3.01
N GLY A 146 21.91 19.13 3.03
CA GLY A 146 22.81 19.31 4.17
C GLY A 146 22.13 19.71 5.49
N LYS A 147 20.96 20.37 5.40
CA LYS A 147 20.10 20.73 6.53
C LYS A 147 19.27 19.56 7.09
N PHE A 148 19.25 18.40 6.43
CA PHE A 148 18.36 17.28 6.76
C PHE A 148 18.46 16.84 8.22
N CYS A 149 17.37 17.05 8.98
CA CYS A 149 17.24 16.74 10.40
C CYS A 149 18.50 17.09 11.20
N ALA A 150 18.96 18.35 11.06
CA ALA A 150 20.06 18.92 11.82
C ALA A 150 19.55 19.40 13.19
N GLY A 151 20.27 19.05 14.27
CA GLY A 151 19.80 19.33 15.63
C GLY A 151 18.53 18.54 15.95
N ALA A 152 17.49 19.23 16.42
CA ALA A 152 16.20 18.67 16.79
C ALA A 152 15.16 18.62 15.64
N ILE A 153 15.50 19.11 14.44
CA ILE A 153 14.55 19.16 13.30
C ILE A 153 14.07 17.75 12.94
N ASP A 154 12.76 17.53 12.95
CA ASP A 154 12.10 16.25 12.67
C ASP A 154 11.20 16.27 11.43
N HIS A 155 11.39 17.25 10.54
CA HIS A 155 10.52 17.49 9.40
C HIS A 155 11.27 17.85 8.11
N ILE A 156 10.56 17.83 6.97
CA ILE A 156 11.08 18.16 5.63
C ILE A 156 9.97 18.64 4.69
N SER A 157 10.22 19.66 3.87
CA SER A 157 9.30 20.05 2.78
C SER A 157 9.15 18.95 1.71
N ILE A 158 7.92 18.74 1.22
CA ILE A 158 7.58 17.66 0.27
C ILE A 158 8.52 17.66 -0.94
N ARG A 159 8.76 18.83 -1.55
CA ARG A 159 9.66 18.96 -2.70
C ARG A 159 11.10 18.52 -2.42
N GLN A 160 11.65 18.78 -1.23
CA GLN A 160 13.01 18.37 -0.88
C GLN A 160 13.11 16.86 -0.69
N LEU A 161 12.08 16.25 -0.07
CA LEU A 161 11.98 14.79 0.03
C LEU A 161 11.89 14.13 -1.34
N GLN A 162 11.09 14.69 -2.26
CA GLN A 162 11.00 14.21 -3.65
C GLN A 162 12.34 14.34 -4.40
N LEU A 163 13.04 15.49 -4.33
CA LEU A 163 14.35 15.68 -4.98
C LEU A 163 15.40 14.70 -4.46
N MET A 164 15.44 14.49 -3.15
CA MET A 164 16.38 13.58 -2.51
C MET A 164 16.14 12.13 -2.93
N LEU A 165 14.89 11.67 -2.91
CA LEU A 165 14.54 10.30 -3.31
C LEU A 165 14.70 10.10 -4.82
N LEU A 166 14.41 11.11 -5.65
CA LEU A 166 14.69 11.07 -7.10
C LEU A 166 16.18 10.86 -7.36
N LYS A 167 17.06 11.60 -6.66
CA LYS A 167 18.51 11.43 -6.81
C LYS A 167 18.96 10.02 -6.43
N ILE A 168 18.42 9.45 -5.35
CA ILE A 168 18.74 8.07 -4.94
C ILE A 168 18.21 7.06 -5.97
N ALA A 169 16.99 7.23 -6.48
CA ALA A 169 16.38 6.36 -7.47
C ALA A 169 17.18 6.35 -8.79
N LEU A 170 17.52 7.52 -9.33
CA LEU A 170 18.34 7.65 -10.55
C LEU A 170 19.71 6.96 -10.38
N LEU A 171 20.38 7.14 -9.24
CA LEU A 171 21.66 6.47 -8.96
C LEU A 171 21.56 4.94 -8.91
N LEU A 172 20.38 4.39 -8.59
CA LEU A 172 20.11 2.95 -8.56
C LEU A 172 19.61 2.40 -9.91
N GLY A 173 19.59 3.19 -10.99
CA GLY A 173 19.12 2.76 -12.31
C GLY A 173 17.59 2.71 -12.44
N VAL A 174 16.85 3.42 -11.58
CA VAL A 174 15.40 3.60 -11.77
C VAL A 174 15.15 4.55 -12.94
N GLU A 175 14.37 4.09 -13.90
CA GLU A 175 13.97 4.88 -15.06
C GLU A 175 12.82 5.83 -14.66
N PHE A 176 13.00 7.14 -14.86
CA PHE A 176 12.06 8.15 -14.37
C PHE A 176 11.60 9.09 -15.49
N HIS A 177 10.30 9.05 -15.79
CA HIS A 177 9.67 9.83 -16.87
C HIS A 177 8.73 10.89 -16.31
N VAL A 178 8.89 12.13 -16.79
CA VAL A 178 8.06 13.29 -16.43
C VAL A 178 7.12 13.68 -17.57
N ASN A 179 6.03 14.39 -17.25
CA ASN A 179 4.95 14.72 -18.19
C ASN A 179 4.24 13.49 -18.80
N VAL A 180 4.25 12.35 -18.08
CA VAL A 180 3.56 11.12 -18.49
C VAL A 180 2.41 10.85 -17.53
N GLU A 181 1.18 11.03 -18.01
CA GLU A 181 -0.04 10.72 -17.26
C GLU A 181 -0.50 9.29 -17.56
N PHE A 182 -0.74 8.51 -16.50
CA PHE A 182 -1.38 7.20 -16.61
C PHE A 182 -2.89 7.36 -16.81
N ILE A 183 -3.45 6.61 -17.76
CA ILE A 183 -4.89 6.60 -18.05
C ILE A 183 -5.55 5.33 -17.53
N LYS A 184 -5.10 4.14 -17.98
CA LYS A 184 -5.62 2.84 -17.54
C LYS A 184 -4.64 1.69 -17.85
N LEU A 185 -4.92 0.51 -17.30
CA LEU A 185 -4.25 -0.73 -17.70
C LEU A 185 -4.78 -1.21 -19.06
N VAL A 186 -3.88 -1.72 -19.90
CA VAL A 186 -4.16 -2.38 -21.17
C VAL A 186 -3.97 -3.88 -20.96
N GLU A 187 -5.01 -4.66 -21.22
CA GLU A 187 -4.95 -6.12 -21.15
C GLU A 187 -4.08 -6.68 -22.30
N PRO A 188 -3.36 -7.80 -22.10
CA PRO A 188 -2.64 -8.48 -23.18
C PRO A 188 -3.59 -8.93 -24.31
N PRO A 189 -3.11 -9.07 -25.56
CA PRO A 189 -3.94 -9.49 -26.69
C PRO A 189 -4.36 -10.97 -26.60
N GLU A 190 -5.49 -11.30 -27.22
CA GLU A 190 -6.10 -12.65 -27.21
C GLU A 190 -5.27 -13.70 -27.97
N ASP A 191 -4.63 -13.31 -29.08
CA ASP A 191 -4.10 -14.24 -30.10
C ASP A 191 -2.75 -14.90 -29.77
N GLN A 192 -2.24 -14.77 -28.53
CA GLN A 192 -0.86 -15.16 -28.20
C GLN A 192 -0.80 -15.94 -26.87
N GLU A 193 -0.74 -17.28 -26.97
CA GLU A 193 -0.51 -18.16 -25.83
C GLU A 193 0.90 -17.94 -25.25
N LYS A 194 1.03 -17.00 -24.30
CA LYS A 194 2.24 -16.64 -23.52
C LYS A 194 3.43 -16.01 -24.27
N GLU A 195 3.48 -16.09 -25.60
CA GLU A 195 4.55 -15.45 -26.40
C GLU A 195 4.30 -13.97 -26.72
N GLY A 196 3.19 -13.40 -26.22
CA GLY A 196 2.78 -12.03 -26.51
C GLY A 196 3.29 -10.96 -25.52
N PRO A 197 3.10 -9.66 -25.84
CA PRO A 197 3.37 -8.59 -24.89
C PRO A 197 2.40 -8.70 -23.72
N GLY A 198 2.95 -8.66 -22.50
CA GLY A 198 2.16 -8.72 -21.27
C GLY A 198 1.32 -7.47 -21.01
N TRP A 199 0.99 -7.25 -19.74
CA TRP A 199 0.22 -6.09 -19.31
C TRP A 199 0.98 -4.79 -19.59
N ARG A 200 0.27 -3.80 -20.16
CA ARG A 200 0.81 -2.47 -20.51
C ARG A 200 -0.04 -1.36 -19.90
N ALA A 201 0.43 -0.12 -20.03
CA ALA A 201 -0.27 1.07 -19.58
C ALA A 201 -0.68 1.96 -20.76
N GLU A 202 -1.94 2.37 -20.81
CA GLU A 202 -2.36 3.48 -21.65
C GLU A 202 -1.90 4.77 -20.96
N ILE A 203 -1.11 5.57 -21.67
CA ILE A 203 -0.48 6.79 -21.17
C ILE A 203 -0.74 7.97 -22.09
N ARG A 204 -0.62 9.17 -21.53
CA ARG A 204 -0.67 10.44 -22.25
C ARG A 204 0.66 11.19 -22.04
N PRO A 205 1.36 11.60 -23.12
CA PRO A 205 1.00 11.42 -24.53
C PRO A 205 1.26 9.97 -25.01
N ALA A 206 0.49 9.51 -26.00
CA ALA A 206 0.41 8.09 -26.39
C ALA A 206 1.59 7.60 -27.26
N ASP A 207 2.38 8.51 -27.81
CA ASP A 207 3.62 8.26 -28.57
C ASP A 207 4.84 8.05 -27.66
N HIS A 208 4.69 8.23 -26.34
CA HIS A 208 5.78 8.10 -25.38
C HIS A 208 6.27 6.63 -25.27
N PRO A 209 7.58 6.34 -25.25
CA PRO A 209 8.12 4.98 -25.32
C PRO A 209 7.56 3.98 -24.28
N VAL A 210 7.23 4.47 -23.08
CA VAL A 210 6.64 3.67 -21.98
C VAL A 210 5.29 3.04 -22.35
N ALA A 211 4.58 3.51 -23.38
CA ALA A 211 3.34 2.87 -23.86
C ALA A 211 3.57 1.42 -24.35
N ASN A 212 4.81 1.11 -24.75
CA ASN A 212 5.22 -0.22 -25.20
C ASN A 212 5.91 -1.04 -24.08
N PHE A 213 6.08 -0.48 -22.88
CA PHE A 213 6.68 -1.19 -21.74
C PHE A 213 5.67 -2.15 -21.10
N ASP A 214 5.97 -3.44 -21.17
CA ASP A 214 5.24 -4.51 -20.48
C ASP A 214 5.74 -4.69 -19.04
N PHE A 215 4.85 -5.03 -18.11
CA PHE A 215 5.19 -5.17 -16.68
C PHE A 215 4.38 -6.26 -15.95
N ASP A 216 5.05 -6.92 -15.00
CA ASP A 216 4.47 -7.94 -14.12
C ASP A 216 3.88 -7.34 -12.83
N VAL A 217 4.32 -6.12 -12.48
CA VAL A 217 3.93 -5.41 -11.26
C VAL A 217 3.58 -3.96 -11.58
N VAL A 218 2.47 -3.46 -11.04
CA VAL A 218 2.11 -2.04 -11.08
C VAL A 218 1.75 -1.50 -9.70
N VAL A 219 2.31 -0.34 -9.35
CA VAL A 219 2.10 0.31 -8.04
C VAL A 219 1.49 1.70 -8.21
N GLY A 220 0.30 1.91 -7.67
CA GLY A 220 -0.39 3.21 -7.62
C GLY A 220 0.08 4.04 -6.43
N ALA A 221 0.87 5.07 -6.70
CA ALA A 221 1.39 6.05 -5.73
C ALA A 221 1.08 7.51 -6.15
N ASP A 222 0.00 7.69 -6.92
CA ASP A 222 -0.55 8.93 -7.48
C ASP A 222 -1.34 9.79 -6.48
N GLY A 223 -1.60 9.23 -5.29
CA GLY A 223 -2.13 9.93 -4.11
C GLY A 223 -3.66 9.89 -4.02
N ARG A 224 -4.28 11.02 -3.66
CA ARG A 224 -5.74 11.09 -3.39
C ARG A 224 -6.60 10.58 -4.56
N ARG A 225 -6.18 10.80 -5.82
CA ARG A 225 -6.84 10.22 -6.99
C ARG A 225 -6.14 8.92 -7.34
N ASN A 226 -6.70 7.78 -6.93
CA ASN A 226 -6.23 6.46 -7.37
C ASN A 226 -6.71 6.21 -8.81
N SER A 227 -5.76 6.10 -9.74
CA SER A 227 -6.03 5.85 -11.17
C SER A 227 -6.14 4.35 -11.50
N LEU A 228 -5.82 3.45 -10.55
CA LEU A 228 -5.93 1.99 -10.75
C LEU A 228 -7.33 1.48 -10.40
N GLU A 229 -8.01 0.92 -11.38
CA GLU A 229 -9.32 0.29 -11.21
C GLU A 229 -9.28 -0.98 -10.32
N GLY A 230 -10.42 -1.31 -9.72
CA GLY A 230 -10.62 -2.53 -8.92
C GLY A 230 -10.50 -2.32 -7.41
N PHE A 231 -9.87 -1.24 -6.96
CA PHE A 231 -9.82 -0.87 -5.55
C PHE A 231 -11.05 -0.07 -5.14
N ARG A 232 -11.92 -0.66 -4.31
CA ARG A 232 -12.97 0.09 -3.61
C ARG A 232 -12.35 0.94 -2.51
N ARG A 233 -12.90 2.13 -2.27
CA ARG A 233 -12.49 3.02 -1.17
C ARG A 233 -13.59 3.12 -0.12
N LYS A 234 -13.17 3.06 1.15
CA LYS A 234 -13.97 3.37 2.32
C LYS A 234 -13.77 4.85 2.66
N GLU A 235 -14.88 5.58 2.75
CA GLU A 235 -14.92 6.96 3.26
C GLU A 235 -15.14 6.93 4.78
N PHE A 236 -14.26 7.60 5.53
CA PHE A 236 -14.38 7.83 6.95
C PHE A 236 -14.76 9.28 7.20
N ARG A 237 -16.07 9.55 7.22
CA ARG A 237 -16.60 10.89 7.49
C ARG A 237 -16.62 11.19 8.98
N GLY A 238 -15.79 12.14 9.39
CA GLY A 238 -15.72 12.70 10.74
C GLY A 238 -16.72 13.85 10.93
N LYS A 239 -16.42 14.73 11.89
CA LYS A 239 -17.02 16.07 11.93
C LYS A 239 -16.42 16.94 10.82
N LEU A 240 -17.14 17.99 10.44
CA LEU A 240 -16.63 19.03 9.56
C LEU A 240 -15.31 19.58 10.10
N ALA A 241 -14.24 19.41 9.34
CA ALA A 241 -12.90 19.87 9.68
C ALA A 241 -12.28 20.52 8.44
N ILE A 242 -11.93 21.80 8.55
CA ILE A 242 -11.35 22.59 7.46
C ILE A 242 -9.91 22.89 7.83
N ALA A 243 -8.96 22.39 7.04
CA ALA A 243 -7.55 22.66 7.23
C ALA A 243 -7.10 23.82 6.34
N ILE A 244 -6.22 24.66 6.88
CA ILE A 244 -5.55 25.74 6.15
C ILE A 244 -4.05 25.50 6.28
N THR A 245 -3.34 25.49 5.16
CA THR A 245 -1.86 25.51 5.14
C THR A 245 -1.36 26.82 4.59
N ALA A 246 -0.36 27.41 5.21
CA ALA A 246 0.30 28.64 4.77
C ALA A 246 1.83 28.47 4.81
N ASN A 247 2.51 28.97 3.78
CA ASN A 247 3.96 29.03 3.73
C ASN A 247 4.42 30.50 3.63
N PHE A 248 5.22 30.95 4.58
CA PHE A 248 5.87 32.26 4.54
C PHE A 248 7.37 32.12 4.22
N ILE A 249 7.97 33.17 3.69
CA ILE A 249 9.39 33.20 3.30
C ILE A 249 10.26 33.15 4.56
N ASN A 250 11.10 32.12 4.68
CA ASN A 250 12.12 32.04 5.73
C ASN A 250 13.43 32.65 5.21
N ARG A 251 13.81 33.82 5.74
CA ARG A 251 15.04 34.54 5.36
C ARG A 251 16.28 34.04 6.12
N ASN A 252 16.11 33.08 7.03
CA ASN A 252 17.16 32.49 7.87
C ASN A 252 17.91 33.52 8.74
N THR A 253 17.24 34.59 9.14
CA THR A 253 17.79 35.60 10.06
C THR A 253 17.93 35.06 11.49
N THR A 254 18.74 35.72 12.32
CA THR A 254 18.92 35.33 13.73
C THR A 254 17.67 35.56 14.59
N ALA A 255 16.75 36.43 14.17
CA ALA A 255 15.45 36.60 14.83
C ALA A 255 14.53 35.40 14.51
N GLU A 256 14.32 35.11 13.23
CA GLU A 256 13.55 33.93 12.78
C GLU A 256 14.11 32.62 13.37
N ALA A 257 15.43 32.49 13.47
CA ALA A 257 16.09 31.32 14.03
C ALA A 257 15.75 31.07 15.52
N LYS A 258 15.42 32.11 16.30
CA LYS A 258 15.09 32.01 17.73
C LYS A 258 13.65 31.58 18.02
N VAL A 259 12.70 31.86 17.11
CA VAL A 259 11.26 31.56 17.32
C VAL A 259 11.06 30.05 17.51
N GLU A 260 10.37 29.62 18.56
CA GLU A 260 10.15 28.19 18.82
C GLU A 260 9.11 27.56 17.87
N GLU A 261 9.28 26.28 17.56
CA GLU A 261 8.33 25.53 16.71
C GLU A 261 7.13 25.03 17.53
N ILE A 262 5.97 24.89 16.88
CA ILE A 262 4.73 24.46 17.55
C ILE A 262 4.38 23.07 17.05
N SER A 263 4.63 22.06 17.88
CA SER A 263 4.33 20.67 17.57
C SER A 263 2.81 20.39 17.56
N GLY A 264 2.36 19.48 16.70
CA GLY A 264 0.94 19.29 16.35
C GLY A 264 -0.02 18.76 17.43
N VAL A 265 0.41 18.73 18.69
CA VAL A 265 -0.39 18.35 19.87
C VAL A 265 -0.87 19.58 20.67
N ALA A 266 -0.57 20.80 20.19
CA ALA A 266 -0.77 22.07 20.90
C ALA A 266 -2.16 22.27 21.52
N PHE A 267 -3.24 21.89 20.84
CA PHE A 267 -4.61 22.05 21.37
C PHE A 267 -4.89 21.30 22.68
N ILE A 268 -4.24 20.15 22.90
CA ILE A 268 -4.46 19.36 24.12
C ILE A 268 -3.84 20.07 25.34
N PHE A 269 -2.72 20.76 25.15
CA PHE A 269 -1.94 21.37 26.23
C PHE A 269 -2.26 22.86 26.44
N ASN A 270 -2.52 23.61 25.37
CA ASN A 270 -2.60 25.08 25.41
C ASN A 270 -4.02 25.59 25.11
N GLN A 271 -5.07 25.04 25.74
CA GLN A 271 -6.46 25.49 25.51
C GLN A 271 -6.67 27.00 25.74
N LYS A 272 -5.94 27.60 26.69
CA LYS A 272 -5.99 29.04 26.96
C LYS A 272 -5.59 29.86 25.73
N PHE A 273 -4.49 29.51 25.07
CA PHE A 273 -4.02 30.18 23.85
C PHE A 273 -5.10 30.24 22.75
N PHE A 274 -5.90 29.16 22.58
CA PHE A 274 -6.99 29.15 21.59
C PHE A 274 -8.21 29.98 22.03
N GLN A 275 -8.42 30.16 23.34
CA GLN A 275 -9.46 31.06 23.86
C GLN A 275 -9.05 32.52 23.69
N ASP A 276 -7.81 32.85 24.04
CA ASP A 276 -7.23 34.19 23.93
C ASP A 276 -7.17 34.62 22.44
N LEU A 277 -6.67 33.77 21.53
CA LEU A 277 -6.69 33.99 20.06
C LEU A 277 -8.11 34.26 19.52
N LYS A 278 -9.12 33.55 20.03
CA LYS A 278 -10.51 33.78 19.65
C LYS A 278 -11.03 35.11 20.17
N GLN A 279 -10.68 35.49 21.39
CA GLN A 279 -11.16 36.71 22.04
C GLN A 279 -10.50 37.97 21.47
N GLU A 280 -9.20 37.92 21.16
CA GLU A 280 -8.42 39.05 20.64
C GLU A 280 -8.57 39.20 19.12
N ASN A 281 -8.42 38.11 18.36
CA ASN A 281 -8.39 38.16 16.89
C ASN A 281 -9.69 37.68 16.23
N GLY A 282 -10.63 37.07 16.96
CA GLY A 282 -11.85 36.47 16.36
C GLY A 282 -11.59 35.13 15.63
N ILE A 283 -10.42 34.52 15.84
CA ILE A 283 -9.96 33.32 15.13
C ILE A 283 -10.19 32.08 16.01
N ASP A 284 -11.06 31.16 15.60
CA ASP A 284 -11.39 29.94 16.36
C ASP A 284 -10.82 28.68 15.69
N LEU A 285 -9.69 28.19 16.22
CA LEU A 285 -8.98 27.01 15.73
C LEU A 285 -9.13 25.81 16.68
N GLU A 286 -9.15 24.61 16.09
CA GLU A 286 -9.05 23.33 16.81
C GLU A 286 -7.61 22.83 16.93
N ASN A 287 -6.67 23.34 16.13
CA ASN A 287 -5.24 23.06 16.22
C ASN A 287 -4.45 24.06 15.38
N ILE A 288 -3.18 24.27 15.74
CA ILE A 288 -2.18 24.96 14.91
C ILE A 288 -0.83 24.29 15.10
N VAL A 289 -0.08 24.16 14.01
CA VAL A 289 1.24 23.55 13.93
C VAL A 289 2.15 24.50 13.17
N TYR A 290 3.38 24.69 13.63
CA TYR A 290 4.38 25.55 13.01
C TYR A 290 5.72 24.80 12.90
N TYR A 291 6.24 24.69 11.67
CA TYR A 291 7.54 24.13 11.35
C TYR A 291 8.41 25.14 10.60
N LYS A 292 9.70 25.19 10.94
CA LYS A 292 10.70 26.11 10.37
C LYS A 292 11.63 25.36 9.41
N ASP A 293 11.16 25.11 8.19
CA ASP A 293 11.94 24.49 7.11
C ASP A 293 12.46 25.59 6.15
N ASN A 294 12.45 25.35 4.83
CA ASN A 294 12.78 26.35 3.83
C ASN A 294 11.73 27.48 3.74
N THR A 295 10.56 27.24 4.29
CA THR A 295 9.48 28.19 4.56
C THR A 295 9.12 28.13 6.05
N HIS A 296 8.56 29.21 6.58
CA HIS A 296 7.81 29.14 7.83
C HIS A 296 6.45 28.53 7.49
N TYR A 297 6.29 27.24 7.78
CA TYR A 297 5.10 26.47 7.40
C TYR A 297 4.15 26.38 8.58
N PHE A 298 2.90 26.76 8.33
CA PHE A 298 1.80 26.62 9.27
C PHE A 298 0.76 25.67 8.69
N VAL A 299 0.24 24.77 9.52
CA VAL A 299 -1.02 24.06 9.26
C VAL A 299 -1.94 24.20 10.46
N MET A 300 -3.16 24.64 10.21
CA MET A 300 -4.18 24.91 11.23
C MET A 300 -5.51 24.30 10.82
N THR A 301 -6.31 23.89 11.80
CA THR A 301 -7.68 23.38 11.57
C THR A 301 -8.67 24.38 12.11
N ALA A 302 -9.35 25.10 11.23
CA ALA A 302 -10.25 26.20 11.56
C ALA A 302 -11.71 25.73 11.64
N LYS A 303 -12.49 26.33 12.53
CA LYS A 303 -13.94 26.06 12.62
C LYS A 303 -14.69 26.87 11.56
N LYS A 304 -15.63 26.23 10.86
CA LYS A 304 -16.49 26.86 9.83
C LYS A 304 -17.07 28.21 10.24
N GLN A 305 -17.58 28.33 11.46
CA GLN A 305 -18.17 29.59 11.94
C GLN A 305 -17.16 30.74 11.93
N SER A 306 -15.93 30.53 12.43
CA SER A 306 -14.90 31.59 12.44
C SER A 306 -14.48 32.00 11.02
N LEU A 307 -14.52 31.08 10.05
CA LEU A 307 -14.24 31.40 8.64
C LEU A 307 -15.38 32.20 7.97
N LEU A 308 -16.63 31.98 8.38
CA LEU A 308 -17.78 32.79 7.97
C LEU A 308 -17.73 34.18 8.64
N ASP A 309 -17.49 34.22 9.95
CA ASP A 309 -17.42 35.46 10.74
C ASP A 309 -16.29 36.40 10.25
N LYS A 310 -15.17 35.83 9.77
CA LYS A 310 -14.05 36.56 9.15
C LYS A 310 -14.21 36.81 7.65
N GLY A 311 -15.32 36.38 7.03
CA GLY A 311 -15.57 36.56 5.60
C GLY A 311 -14.62 35.79 4.67
N VAL A 312 -13.92 34.77 5.18
CA VAL A 312 -13.08 33.85 4.39
C VAL A 312 -13.96 32.95 3.52
N ILE A 313 -15.07 32.48 4.08
CA ILE A 313 -16.13 31.77 3.36
C ILE A 313 -17.27 32.76 3.14
N ILE A 314 -17.72 32.92 1.89
CA ILE A 314 -18.73 33.91 1.50
C ILE A 314 -20.15 33.42 1.84
N HIS A 315 -20.46 32.16 1.52
CA HIS A 315 -21.77 31.55 1.77
C HIS A 315 -21.66 30.22 2.53
N ASP A 316 -22.59 30.03 3.46
CA ASP A 316 -22.75 28.78 4.20
C ASP A 316 -23.44 27.72 3.31
N TYR A 317 -22.62 26.86 2.70
CA TYR A 317 -23.12 25.65 2.04
C TYR A 317 -23.09 24.43 2.98
N ILE A 318 -24.07 23.55 2.79
CA ILE A 318 -24.19 22.26 3.50
C ILE A 318 -23.16 21.26 2.98
N ASP A 319 -22.95 21.22 1.67
CA ASP A 319 -21.96 20.35 1.02
C ASP A 319 -20.54 20.91 1.14
N THR A 320 -19.55 20.05 1.41
CA THR A 320 -18.17 20.48 1.68
C THR A 320 -17.40 20.83 0.41
N GLU A 321 -17.72 20.21 -0.74
CA GLU A 321 -17.12 20.57 -2.03
C GLU A 321 -17.60 21.94 -2.49
N ALA A 322 -18.90 22.23 -2.36
CA ALA A 322 -19.45 23.57 -2.60
C ALA A 322 -18.92 24.62 -1.61
N LEU A 323 -18.81 24.28 -0.32
CA LEU A 323 -18.32 25.17 0.73
C LEU A 323 -16.88 25.65 0.49
N LEU A 324 -16.01 24.75 0.03
CA LEU A 324 -14.57 25.00 -0.19
C LEU A 324 -14.21 25.25 -1.67
N ASN A 325 -15.22 25.49 -2.52
CA ASN A 325 -15.00 25.90 -3.90
C ASN A 325 -14.30 27.28 -3.94
N SER A 326 -13.36 27.47 -4.86
CA SER A 326 -12.66 28.74 -5.11
C SER A 326 -13.60 29.93 -5.34
N GLU A 327 -14.82 29.71 -5.86
CA GLU A 327 -15.83 30.77 -6.01
C GLU A 327 -16.45 31.23 -4.68
N ASN A 328 -16.42 30.37 -3.65
CA ASN A 328 -16.98 30.63 -2.32
C ASN A 328 -15.93 31.06 -1.28
N VAL A 329 -14.64 31.04 -1.66
CA VAL A 329 -13.51 31.38 -0.78
C VAL A 329 -12.96 32.75 -1.17
N ASN A 330 -13.07 33.71 -0.26
CA ASN A 330 -12.43 35.01 -0.42
C ASN A 330 -10.93 34.89 -0.14
N GLN A 331 -10.13 34.94 -1.20
CA GLN A 331 -8.68 34.75 -1.12
C GLN A 331 -7.96 35.84 -0.30
N GLU A 332 -8.44 37.09 -0.32
CA GLU A 332 -7.83 38.17 0.46
C GLU A 332 -8.08 37.98 1.96
N ALA A 333 -9.32 37.62 2.32
CA ALA A 333 -9.67 37.28 3.69
C ALA A 333 -8.94 36.02 4.18
N LEU A 334 -8.74 35.00 3.32
CA LEU A 334 -7.95 33.82 3.64
C LEU A 334 -6.49 34.17 3.96
N LEU A 335 -5.89 35.08 3.20
CA LEU A 335 -4.53 35.59 3.44
C LEU A 335 -4.45 36.40 4.74
N ALA A 336 -5.43 37.24 5.04
CA ALA A 336 -5.49 37.95 6.32
C ALA A 336 -5.60 36.97 7.50
N TYR A 337 -6.56 36.04 7.45
CA TYR A 337 -6.82 35.04 8.48
C TYR A 337 -5.59 34.17 8.78
N ALA A 338 -4.94 33.64 7.75
CA ALA A 338 -3.77 32.77 7.91
C ALA A 338 -2.54 33.54 8.41
N ARG A 339 -2.38 34.82 8.04
CA ARG A 339 -1.31 35.69 8.55
C ARG A 339 -1.54 36.02 10.03
N GLU A 340 -2.72 36.50 10.41
CA GLU A 340 -3.08 36.84 11.79
C GLU A 340 -2.90 35.64 12.73
N ALA A 341 -3.35 34.46 12.33
CA ALA A 341 -3.18 33.23 13.10
C ALA A 341 -1.71 32.82 13.30
N ALA A 342 -0.87 32.99 12.26
CA ALA A 342 0.57 32.67 12.32
C ALA A 342 1.37 33.67 13.19
N ASP A 343 1.02 34.95 13.11
CA ASP A 343 1.67 36.03 13.86
C ASP A 343 1.39 35.88 15.37
N TYR A 344 0.11 35.69 15.73
CA TYR A 344 -0.29 35.42 17.11
C TYR A 344 0.33 34.14 17.65
N ALA A 345 0.34 33.06 16.87
CA ALA A 345 0.92 31.77 17.26
C ALA A 345 2.43 31.85 17.56
N THR A 346 3.15 32.74 16.87
CA THR A 346 4.59 32.97 17.11
C THR A 346 4.87 34.13 18.06
N HIS A 347 3.85 34.61 18.79
CA HIS A 347 3.94 35.74 19.72
C HIS A 347 4.56 37.00 19.09
N TYR A 348 4.26 37.27 17.81
CA TYR A 348 4.79 38.39 17.03
C TYR A 348 6.34 38.42 16.95
N GLN A 349 7.00 37.27 17.11
CA GLN A 349 8.47 37.16 17.07
C GLN A 349 9.03 37.01 15.64
N LEU A 350 8.20 36.66 14.65
CA LEU A 350 8.60 36.61 13.25
C LEU A 350 8.62 38.05 12.66
N PRO A 351 9.76 38.58 12.16
CA PRO A 351 9.85 40.00 11.79
C PRO A 351 8.93 40.45 10.65
N THR A 352 8.56 39.52 9.75
CA THR A 352 7.78 39.78 8.53
C THR A 352 7.13 38.49 8.06
N LEU A 353 5.83 38.51 7.77
CA LEU A 353 5.06 37.37 7.27
C LEU A 353 4.68 37.56 5.80
N ASP A 354 5.70 37.52 4.95
CA ASP A 354 5.54 37.53 3.48
C ASP A 354 5.27 36.11 2.97
N TYR A 355 4.26 35.94 2.13
CA TYR A 355 3.94 34.64 1.57
C TYR A 355 5.03 34.14 0.60
N ALA A 356 5.37 32.86 0.71
CA ALA A 356 6.08 32.16 -0.34
C ALA A 356 5.20 32.06 -1.60
N THR A 357 5.81 31.85 -2.76
CA THR A 357 5.07 31.62 -4.00
C THR A 357 4.79 30.14 -4.23
N ASN A 358 3.55 29.85 -4.62
CA ASN A 358 3.12 28.53 -5.04
C ASN A 358 3.44 28.29 -6.55
N HIS A 359 3.10 27.10 -7.03
CA HIS A 359 3.31 26.68 -8.42
C HIS A 359 2.62 27.55 -9.50
N CYS A 360 1.58 28.31 -9.13
CA CYS A 360 0.87 29.24 -10.01
C CYS A 360 1.40 30.68 -9.90
N GLY A 361 2.48 30.92 -9.14
CA GLY A 361 3.00 32.27 -8.86
C GLY A 361 2.16 33.08 -7.86
N GLN A 362 1.16 32.47 -7.24
CA GLN A 362 0.30 33.10 -6.23
C GLN A 362 0.85 32.90 -4.82
N PRO A 363 0.41 33.69 -3.82
CA PRO A 363 0.68 33.44 -2.40
C PRO A 363 0.34 32.00 -1.99
N ASP A 364 1.26 31.34 -1.29
CA ASP A 364 1.16 29.93 -0.92
C ASP A 364 0.32 29.71 0.36
N VAL A 365 -0.99 29.91 0.19
CA VAL A 365 -2.03 29.52 1.14
C VAL A 365 -3.06 28.63 0.43
N ALA A 366 -3.58 27.60 1.12
CA ALA A 366 -4.58 26.70 0.58
C ALA A 366 -5.50 26.13 1.68
N MET A 367 -6.77 25.90 1.32
CA MET A 367 -7.77 25.24 2.17
C MET A 367 -8.01 23.80 1.73
N PHE A 368 -8.28 22.90 2.68
CA PHE A 368 -8.50 21.47 2.43
C PHE A 368 -9.62 20.90 3.31
N ASP A 369 -10.38 19.97 2.75
CA ASP A 369 -11.39 19.20 3.50
C ASP A 369 -10.73 18.04 4.26
N PHE A 370 -10.80 18.06 5.60
CA PHE A 370 -10.44 16.96 6.49
C PHE A 370 -11.67 16.22 7.05
N THR A 371 -12.89 16.57 6.63
CA THR A 371 -14.14 15.93 7.04
C THR A 371 -14.19 14.48 6.59
N SER A 372 -13.73 14.18 5.38
CA SER A 372 -13.76 12.84 4.79
C SER A 372 -12.35 12.37 4.44
N MET A 373 -11.87 11.38 5.19
CA MET A 373 -10.63 10.66 4.88
C MET A 373 -10.95 9.36 4.15
N TYR A 374 -10.15 9.02 3.14
CA TYR A 374 -10.32 7.79 2.36
C TYR A 374 -9.24 6.75 2.66
N ALA A 375 -9.63 5.47 2.68
CA ALA A 375 -8.71 4.34 2.64
C ALA A 375 -9.19 3.29 1.64
N SER A 376 -8.27 2.55 1.02
CA SER A 376 -8.63 1.41 0.18
C SER A 376 -9.19 0.26 1.03
N GLU A 377 -10.10 -0.54 0.46
CA GLU A 377 -10.54 -1.78 1.10
C GLU A 377 -9.48 -2.87 1.10
N SER A 378 -8.52 -2.79 0.18
CA SER A 378 -7.41 -3.74 0.05
C SER A 378 -6.17 -3.02 -0.46
N ALA A 379 -5.00 -3.47 -0.01
CA ALA A 379 -3.72 -2.92 -0.42
C ALA A 379 -3.21 -3.49 -1.75
N ALA A 380 -3.61 -4.71 -2.10
CA ALA A 380 -3.24 -5.33 -3.37
C ALA A 380 -4.36 -6.21 -3.97
N LEU A 381 -4.24 -6.42 -5.29
CA LEU A 381 -5.03 -7.35 -6.08
C LEU A 381 -4.15 -7.96 -7.18
N VAL A 382 -4.54 -9.11 -7.72
CA VAL A 382 -3.89 -9.76 -8.87
C VAL A 382 -4.91 -9.84 -10.01
N ARG A 383 -4.48 -9.52 -11.23
CA ARG A 383 -5.28 -9.71 -12.45
C ARG A 383 -4.58 -10.72 -13.35
N GLU A 384 -5.36 -11.61 -13.97
CA GLU A 384 -4.86 -12.62 -14.90
C GLU A 384 -5.68 -12.61 -16.19
N ARG A 385 -5.00 -12.54 -17.34
CA ARG A 385 -5.58 -12.55 -18.70
C ARG A 385 -4.67 -13.33 -19.63
N PHE A 386 -5.22 -14.25 -20.42
CA PHE A 386 -4.50 -15.01 -21.45
C PHE A 386 -3.15 -15.60 -20.98
N GLY A 387 -3.09 -16.07 -19.72
CA GLY A 387 -1.88 -16.62 -19.10
C GLY A 387 -0.87 -15.61 -18.56
N HIS A 388 -1.07 -14.31 -18.75
CA HIS A 388 -0.26 -13.24 -18.16
C HIS A 388 -0.91 -12.69 -16.88
N SER A 389 -0.18 -12.77 -15.76
CA SER A 389 -0.59 -12.20 -14.47
C SER A 389 0.10 -10.87 -14.19
N VAL A 390 -0.63 -9.91 -13.63
CA VAL A 390 -0.07 -8.66 -13.08
C VAL A 390 -0.46 -8.49 -11.61
N LEU A 391 0.53 -8.17 -10.79
CA LEU A 391 0.37 -7.81 -9.38
C LEU A 391 0.15 -6.29 -9.26
N VAL A 392 -0.98 -5.90 -8.70
CA VAL A 392 -1.43 -4.50 -8.61
C VAL A 392 -1.47 -4.09 -7.14
N ALA A 393 -0.78 -3.01 -6.75
CA ALA A 393 -0.73 -2.55 -5.35
C ALA A 393 -0.89 -1.03 -5.20
N LEU A 394 -1.35 -0.59 -4.02
CA LEU A 394 -1.43 0.84 -3.64
C LEU A 394 -0.45 1.19 -2.52
N VAL A 395 0.16 2.37 -2.60
CA VAL A 395 1.15 2.86 -1.62
C VAL A 395 1.00 4.37 -1.36
N GLY A 396 1.07 4.77 -0.08
CA GLY A 396 0.94 6.17 0.34
C GLY A 396 -0.52 6.63 0.41
N ASP A 397 -0.78 7.91 0.11
CA ASP A 397 -2.11 8.52 0.20
C ASP A 397 -3.15 7.86 -0.74
N SER A 398 -2.73 7.06 -1.73
CA SER A 398 -3.63 6.26 -2.56
C SER A 398 -4.24 5.06 -1.81
N LEU A 399 -3.50 4.52 -0.84
CA LEU A 399 -3.85 3.40 0.03
C LEU A 399 -4.59 3.88 1.29
N LEU A 400 -4.07 4.90 1.95
CA LEU A 400 -4.58 5.42 3.22
C LEU A 400 -4.26 6.91 3.34
N GLU A 401 -5.28 7.77 3.29
CA GLU A 401 -5.10 9.21 3.45
C GLU A 401 -4.64 9.56 4.89
N PRO A 402 -3.58 10.37 5.04
CA PRO A 402 -3.09 10.76 6.36
C PRO A 402 -3.76 12.02 6.89
N PHE A 403 -4.07 12.03 8.19
CA PHE A 403 -4.40 13.25 8.91
C PHE A 403 -3.10 14.04 9.21
N TRP A 404 -2.87 15.15 8.51
CA TRP A 404 -1.57 15.84 8.51
C TRP A 404 -1.12 16.37 9.89
N PRO A 405 -1.98 16.89 10.78
CA PRO A 405 -1.56 17.36 12.10
C PRO A 405 -0.99 16.27 13.02
N MET A 406 -1.27 14.99 12.75
CA MET A 406 -0.66 13.85 13.44
C MET A 406 0.64 13.34 12.78
N GLY A 407 1.08 13.96 11.67
CA GLY A 407 2.37 13.65 11.04
C GLY A 407 2.51 12.21 10.51
N THR A 408 1.41 11.52 10.21
CA THR A 408 1.43 10.07 9.94
C THR A 408 1.77 9.68 8.49
N GLY A 409 1.67 10.62 7.54
CA GLY A 409 1.70 10.33 6.09
C GLY A 409 3.01 9.72 5.59
N CYS A 410 4.14 10.39 5.81
CA CYS A 410 5.44 9.88 5.35
C CYS A 410 5.77 8.52 5.99
N ALA A 411 5.45 8.36 7.27
CA ALA A 411 5.67 7.12 7.99
C ALA A 411 4.82 5.96 7.46
N ARG A 412 3.50 6.12 7.37
CA ARG A 412 2.62 5.04 6.89
C ARG A 412 2.84 4.74 5.41
N GLY A 413 3.16 5.76 4.61
CA GLY A 413 3.57 5.58 3.22
C GLY A 413 4.85 4.77 3.05
N PHE A 414 5.86 4.99 3.89
CA PHE A 414 7.12 4.24 3.84
C PHE A 414 6.96 2.80 4.36
N LEU A 415 6.16 2.58 5.41
CA LEU A 415 5.79 1.22 5.84
C LEU A 415 5.08 0.44 4.72
N ALA A 416 4.10 1.07 4.07
CA ALA A 416 3.41 0.48 2.91
C ALA A 416 4.35 0.23 1.72
N ALA A 417 5.38 1.06 1.52
CA ALA A 417 6.42 0.84 0.51
C ALA A 417 7.24 -0.42 0.83
N PHE A 418 7.66 -0.62 2.08
CA PHE A 418 8.38 -1.82 2.52
C PHE A 418 7.51 -3.08 2.42
N ASP A 419 6.24 -3.02 2.82
CA ASP A 419 5.31 -4.15 2.71
C ASP A 419 5.03 -4.53 1.26
N THR A 420 5.04 -3.54 0.35
CA THR A 420 4.88 -3.76 -1.09
C THR A 420 6.15 -4.37 -1.69
N ALA A 421 7.33 -3.91 -1.30
CA ALA A 421 8.60 -4.54 -1.71
C ALA A 421 8.72 -5.99 -1.20
N TRP A 422 8.30 -6.26 0.04
CA TRP A 422 8.22 -7.63 0.57
C TRP A 422 7.24 -8.51 -0.23
N MET A 423 6.07 -7.98 -0.57
CA MET A 423 5.08 -8.68 -1.40
C MET A 423 5.62 -8.98 -2.81
N VAL A 424 6.30 -8.04 -3.47
CA VAL A 424 6.92 -8.26 -4.80
C VAL A 424 8.05 -9.29 -4.72
N LYS A 425 8.84 -9.30 -3.64
CA LYS A 425 9.80 -10.36 -3.36
C LYS A 425 9.13 -11.73 -3.19
N SER A 426 8.03 -11.82 -2.47
CA SER A 426 7.24 -13.06 -2.33
C SER A 426 6.67 -13.52 -3.69
N TRP A 427 6.22 -12.60 -4.53
CA TRP A 427 5.75 -12.84 -5.90
C TRP A 427 6.84 -13.39 -6.81
N ALA A 428 8.02 -12.75 -6.84
CA ALA A 428 9.18 -13.17 -7.64
C ALA A 428 9.70 -14.57 -7.27
N MET A 429 9.41 -15.06 -6.06
CA MET A 429 9.72 -16.43 -5.64
C MET A 429 8.72 -17.49 -6.14
N GLY A 430 7.69 -17.11 -6.90
CA GLY A 430 6.67 -18.03 -7.41
C GLY A 430 5.71 -18.54 -6.33
N ARG A 431 5.52 -17.81 -5.22
CA ARG A 431 4.50 -18.14 -4.20
C ARG A 431 3.09 -18.03 -4.78
N ASN A 432 2.15 -18.76 -4.19
CA ASN A 432 0.75 -18.73 -4.62
C ASN A 432 0.18 -17.29 -4.53
N PRO A 433 -0.44 -16.76 -5.60
CA PRO A 433 -1.00 -15.40 -5.60
C PRO A 433 -1.94 -15.09 -4.41
N LEU A 434 -2.75 -16.06 -3.97
CA LEU A 434 -3.67 -15.87 -2.84
C LEU A 434 -2.95 -15.85 -1.48
N GLU A 435 -1.79 -16.50 -1.36
CA GLU A 435 -0.95 -16.42 -0.17
C GLU A 435 -0.23 -15.07 -0.10
N VAL A 436 0.31 -14.60 -1.23
CA VAL A 436 0.94 -13.28 -1.37
C VAL A 436 -0.05 -12.16 -1.01
N LEU A 437 -1.29 -12.25 -1.51
CA LEU A 437 -2.37 -11.32 -1.16
C LEU A 437 -2.76 -11.43 0.34
N ALA A 438 -2.87 -12.63 0.89
CA ALA A 438 -3.21 -12.81 2.32
C ALA A 438 -2.12 -12.26 3.26
N GLU A 439 -0.83 -12.46 2.93
CA GLU A 439 0.29 -11.84 3.65
C GLU A 439 0.20 -10.30 3.58
N ARG A 440 -0.01 -9.74 2.38
CA ARG A 440 -0.09 -8.29 2.17
C ARG A 440 -1.25 -7.62 2.91
N GLU A 441 -2.43 -8.24 2.89
CA GLU A 441 -3.61 -7.74 3.60
C GLU A 441 -3.47 -7.90 5.13
N SER A 442 -2.77 -8.93 5.61
CA SER A 442 -2.46 -9.10 7.03
C SER A 442 -1.60 -7.96 7.56
N LEU A 443 -0.61 -7.50 6.78
CA LEU A 443 0.19 -6.31 7.07
C LEU A 443 -0.65 -5.02 6.98
N TYR A 444 -1.52 -4.92 5.97
CA TYR A 444 -2.35 -3.71 5.77
C TYR A 444 -3.26 -3.41 6.95
N ARG A 445 -3.85 -4.44 7.60
CA ARG A 445 -4.67 -4.27 8.81
C ARG A 445 -3.96 -3.56 9.96
N LEU A 446 -2.65 -3.69 10.08
CA LEU A 446 -1.85 -3.02 11.12
C LEU A 446 -1.63 -1.53 10.82
N LEU A 447 -1.59 -1.16 9.53
CA LEU A 447 -1.11 0.15 9.07
C LEU A 447 -1.87 1.36 9.68
N PRO A 448 -3.22 1.38 9.76
CA PRO A 448 -3.96 2.50 10.35
C PRO A 448 -3.74 2.69 11.86
N GLN A 449 -3.28 1.65 12.56
CA GLN A 449 -3.05 1.65 13.99
C GLN A 449 -1.58 1.98 14.35
N THR A 450 -0.68 2.01 13.37
CA THR A 450 0.75 2.32 13.61
C THR A 450 0.96 3.67 14.27
N THR A 451 1.87 3.73 15.23
CA THR A 451 2.36 4.92 15.93
C THR A 451 3.88 4.75 16.18
N PRO A 452 4.64 5.81 16.49
CA PRO A 452 6.03 5.66 16.92
C PRO A 452 6.19 4.73 18.13
N GLU A 453 5.16 4.58 18.97
CA GLU A 453 5.13 3.79 20.20
C GLU A 453 5.04 2.28 19.96
N ASN A 454 4.20 1.86 19.01
CA ASN A 454 3.87 0.44 18.81
C ASN A 454 4.67 -0.28 17.69
N ILE A 455 5.44 0.45 16.89
CA ILE A 455 6.40 -0.14 15.95
C ILE A 455 7.71 -0.54 16.66
N GLY A 456 8.49 -1.41 16.00
CA GLY A 456 9.79 -1.86 16.53
C GLY A 456 10.74 -0.69 16.80
N LYS A 457 11.42 -0.68 17.95
CA LYS A 457 12.27 0.46 18.37
C LYS A 457 13.71 0.40 17.84
N ASN A 458 14.14 -0.76 17.34
CA ASN A 458 15.52 -0.95 16.88
C ASN A 458 15.65 -0.64 15.38
N PHE A 459 15.75 0.65 15.05
CA PHE A 459 15.74 1.13 13.66
C PHE A 459 16.98 0.73 12.84
N ASP A 460 18.06 0.26 13.47
CA ASP A 460 19.23 -0.31 12.78
C ASP A 460 18.92 -1.68 12.12
N LEU A 461 17.93 -2.40 12.64
CA LEU A 461 17.51 -3.72 12.13
C LEU A 461 16.36 -3.65 11.11
N TYR A 462 15.86 -2.45 10.78
CA TYR A 462 14.72 -2.29 9.87
C TYR A 462 15.08 -2.66 8.42
N THR A 463 14.50 -3.76 7.93
CA THR A 463 14.55 -4.18 6.53
C THR A 463 13.15 -4.23 5.92
N ILE A 464 13.03 -4.67 4.67
CA ILE A 464 11.71 -4.96 4.07
C ILE A 464 10.99 -6.11 4.79
N ASP A 465 11.68 -6.97 5.54
CA ASP A 465 11.06 -8.01 6.36
C ASP A 465 10.12 -7.38 7.42
N PRO A 466 8.80 -7.64 7.35
CA PRO A 466 7.85 -7.02 8.26
C PRO A 466 8.06 -7.45 9.73
N GLY A 467 8.69 -8.59 9.98
CA GLY A 467 9.05 -9.04 11.33
C GLY A 467 10.09 -8.15 12.01
N THR A 468 10.84 -7.34 11.25
CA THR A 468 11.77 -6.34 11.81
C THR A 468 11.07 -5.05 12.25
N ARG A 469 9.83 -4.81 11.77
CA ARG A 469 9.11 -3.52 11.88
C ARG A 469 7.88 -3.60 12.79
N TYR A 470 7.14 -4.71 12.74
CA TYR A 470 5.91 -4.93 13.49
C TYR A 470 6.13 -5.93 14.64
N PRO A 471 6.13 -5.49 15.92
CA PRO A 471 6.17 -6.40 17.07
C PRO A 471 4.93 -7.31 17.09
N ASN A 472 5.13 -8.58 17.49
CA ASN A 472 4.05 -9.58 17.59
C ASN A 472 3.26 -9.80 16.28
N LEU A 473 3.94 -9.67 15.13
CA LEU A 473 3.34 -9.83 13.80
C LEU A 473 2.66 -11.20 13.63
N ASN A 474 1.37 -11.18 13.28
CA ASN A 474 0.64 -12.32 12.76
C ASN A 474 0.43 -12.16 11.24
N SER A 475 1.39 -12.62 10.44
CA SER A 475 1.33 -12.58 8.97
C SER A 475 0.19 -13.40 8.35
N ASN A 476 -0.47 -14.24 9.14
CA ASN A 476 -1.54 -15.14 8.69
C ASN A 476 -2.92 -14.72 9.22
N CYS A 477 -3.09 -13.47 9.70
CA CYS A 477 -4.37 -13.00 10.26
C CYS A 477 -5.47 -12.87 9.19
N VAL A 478 -5.09 -12.72 7.93
CA VAL A 478 -5.92 -12.97 6.74
C VAL A 478 -5.60 -14.36 6.22
N ARG A 479 -6.62 -15.11 5.79
CA ARG A 479 -6.45 -16.42 5.15
C ARG A 479 -6.66 -16.33 3.62
N PRO A 480 -5.98 -17.15 2.78
CA PRO A 480 -6.09 -17.09 1.31
C PRO A 480 -7.53 -17.12 0.75
N HIS A 481 -8.45 -17.82 1.41
CA HIS A 481 -9.86 -17.87 0.97
C HIS A 481 -10.60 -16.52 1.12
N GLN A 482 -10.15 -15.64 2.02
CA GLN A 482 -10.77 -14.32 2.28
C GLN A 482 -10.41 -13.30 1.20
N VAL A 483 -9.26 -13.46 0.52
CA VAL A 483 -8.74 -12.56 -0.51
C VAL A 483 -9.04 -13.04 -1.94
N ARG A 484 -9.84 -14.09 -2.12
CA ARG A 484 -10.25 -14.59 -3.45
C ARG A 484 -10.90 -13.50 -4.32
N ASN A 485 -11.63 -12.56 -3.72
CA ASN A 485 -12.23 -11.43 -4.44
C ASN A 485 -11.20 -10.45 -5.02
N ASN A 486 -9.95 -10.51 -4.56
CA ASN A 486 -8.84 -9.69 -5.04
C ASN A 486 -8.02 -10.42 -6.12
N TYR A 487 -8.40 -11.65 -6.50
CA TYR A 487 -7.84 -12.38 -7.63
C TYR A 487 -8.83 -12.36 -8.80
N ILE A 488 -8.52 -11.61 -9.85
CA ILE A 488 -9.47 -11.26 -10.92
C ILE A 488 -9.10 -11.96 -12.23
N CYS A 489 -9.71 -13.12 -12.45
CA CYS A 489 -9.70 -13.86 -13.72
C CYS A 489 -11.07 -13.69 -14.42
N GLY A 490 -11.11 -13.26 -15.69
CA GLY A 490 -12.34 -12.89 -16.43
C GLY A 490 -12.08 -11.81 -17.50
N GLU A 491 -13.08 -11.02 -17.89
CA GLU A 491 -12.91 -9.78 -18.69
C GLU A 491 -12.74 -8.54 -17.79
N MET A 492 -12.13 -7.45 -18.28
CA MET A 492 -12.24 -6.13 -17.63
C MET A 492 -13.68 -5.60 -17.68
N LYS A 493 -14.43 -5.80 -16.58
CA LYS A 493 -15.68 -5.06 -16.37
C LYS A 493 -15.35 -3.60 -16.09
N SER A 494 -15.49 -2.75 -17.09
CA SER A 494 -15.41 -1.29 -16.97
C SER A 494 -16.34 -0.81 -15.86
N CYS A 495 -15.79 -0.48 -14.71
CA CYS A 495 -16.57 0.02 -13.58
C CYS A 495 -16.72 1.53 -13.74
N SER A 496 -17.60 1.96 -14.66
CA SER A 496 -17.98 3.37 -14.79
C SER A 496 -18.58 3.85 -13.48
N LEU A 497 -17.84 4.71 -12.76
CA LEU A 497 -18.32 5.42 -11.58
C LEU A 497 -19.27 6.56 -11.99
N GLU A 498 -20.35 6.21 -12.68
CA GLU A 498 -21.50 7.06 -12.92
C GLU A 498 -22.68 6.60 -12.06
N ARG A 499 -23.36 7.56 -11.45
CA ARG A 499 -24.54 7.33 -10.61
C ARG A 499 -25.65 6.68 -11.43
N ALA A 500 -25.96 5.42 -11.16
CA ALA A 500 -27.18 4.77 -11.64
C ALA A 500 -27.97 4.19 -10.45
N ALA A 501 -29.13 4.79 -10.16
CA ALA A 501 -30.08 4.24 -9.22
C ALA A 501 -30.71 2.95 -9.79
N THR A 502 -31.05 2.02 -8.88
CA THR A 502 -32.05 0.95 -9.02
C THR A 502 -32.47 0.51 -10.44
N ILE A 503 -32.01 -0.67 -10.88
CA ILE A 503 -32.84 -1.70 -11.54
C ILE A 503 -32.14 -3.07 -11.36
N ARG A 504 -32.93 -4.15 -11.40
CA ARG A 504 -32.55 -5.50 -10.91
C ARG A 504 -31.63 -6.26 -11.88
N ARG A 505 -30.68 -7.01 -11.31
CA ARG A 505 -29.92 -8.08 -12.01
C ARG A 505 -30.84 -9.24 -12.43
N PRO A 506 -30.54 -9.90 -13.56
CA PRO A 506 -30.68 -11.35 -13.73
C PRO A 506 -29.33 -12.06 -13.48
N VAL A 507 -29.38 -13.40 -13.40
CA VAL A 507 -28.33 -14.26 -12.83
C VAL A 507 -27.83 -15.28 -13.86
N ASN A 508 -26.51 -15.53 -13.87
CA ASN A 508 -25.75 -16.66 -14.44
C ASN A 508 -25.87 -17.03 -15.94
N LEU A 509 -24.71 -17.28 -16.56
CA LEU A 509 -24.28 -18.56 -17.19
C LEU A 509 -23.27 -18.29 -18.31
N ALA A 510 -22.15 -19.03 -18.28
CA ALA A 510 -21.20 -19.09 -19.39
C ALA A 510 -21.83 -19.86 -20.56
N ARG A 511 -21.61 -19.39 -21.80
CA ARG A 511 -22.01 -20.13 -23.02
C ARG A 511 -21.12 -19.75 -24.20
N ARG A 512 -20.87 -20.76 -25.03
CA ARG A 512 -19.92 -20.83 -26.17
C ARG A 512 -19.88 -19.59 -27.07
N GLU A 513 -18.69 -19.30 -27.57
CA GLU A 513 -18.45 -18.45 -28.74
C GLU A 513 -18.99 -19.14 -29.99
N SER A 514 -19.97 -18.51 -30.66
CA SER A 514 -20.39 -18.69 -32.07
C SER A 514 -21.74 -18.02 -32.39
N GLU A 515 -22.47 -17.53 -31.38
CA GLU A 515 -23.71 -16.77 -31.59
C GLU A 515 -23.59 -15.30 -31.14
N ILE A 516 -23.56 -14.37 -32.10
CA ILE A 516 -23.71 -12.93 -31.81
C ILE A 516 -25.12 -12.71 -31.27
N ARG A 517 -25.23 -12.33 -29.99
CA ARG A 517 -26.53 -12.07 -29.36
C ARG A 517 -27.32 -11.02 -30.17
N PRO A 518 -28.58 -11.30 -30.59
CA PRO A 518 -29.37 -10.38 -31.41
C PRO A 518 -29.51 -8.97 -30.81
N SER A 519 -29.51 -8.83 -29.49
CA SER A 519 -29.52 -7.53 -28.81
C SER A 519 -28.27 -6.68 -29.10
N ARG A 520 -27.08 -7.29 -29.16
CA ARG A 520 -25.82 -6.58 -29.50
C ARG A 520 -25.80 -6.16 -30.97
N LEU A 521 -26.31 -7.03 -31.85
CA LEU A 521 -26.46 -6.76 -33.28
C LEU A 521 -27.44 -5.60 -33.54
N LEU A 522 -28.59 -5.60 -32.87
CA LEU A 522 -29.58 -4.52 -32.93
C LEU A 522 -29.00 -3.17 -32.47
N THR A 523 -28.35 -3.12 -31.31
CA THR A 523 -27.71 -1.89 -30.81
C THR A 523 -26.59 -1.39 -31.74
N TRP A 524 -25.87 -2.29 -32.43
CA TRP A 524 -24.89 -1.87 -33.42
C TRP A 524 -25.55 -1.28 -34.67
N CYS A 525 -26.56 -1.95 -35.24
CA CYS A 525 -27.30 -1.45 -36.41
C CYS A 525 -27.93 -0.08 -36.14
N GLN A 526 -28.53 0.10 -34.97
CA GLN A 526 -29.07 1.38 -34.49
C GLN A 526 -28.02 2.51 -34.56
N LYS A 527 -26.84 2.29 -33.98
CA LYS A 527 -25.75 3.29 -33.98
C LYS A 527 -25.21 3.60 -35.37
N GLN A 528 -25.11 2.62 -36.27
CA GLN A 528 -24.59 2.88 -37.61
C GLN A 528 -25.59 3.64 -38.50
N THR A 529 -26.89 3.33 -38.36
CA THR A 529 -27.98 3.95 -39.13
C THR A 529 -28.53 5.24 -38.51
N GLU A 530 -28.05 5.64 -37.33
CA GLU A 530 -28.45 6.90 -36.68
C GLU A 530 -28.14 8.12 -37.55
N GLY A 531 -29.14 8.98 -37.75
CA GLY A 531 -29.05 10.21 -38.56
C GLY A 531 -29.50 10.08 -40.02
N TYR A 532 -29.81 8.88 -40.51
CA TYR A 532 -30.30 8.68 -41.88
C TYR A 532 -31.80 8.97 -42.03
N ARG A 533 -32.18 9.67 -43.12
CA ARG A 533 -33.58 9.96 -43.44
C ARG A 533 -34.35 8.65 -43.70
N GLY A 534 -35.51 8.50 -43.07
CA GLY A 534 -36.41 7.34 -43.28
C GLY A 534 -35.95 6.03 -42.64
N VAL A 535 -34.96 6.05 -41.74
CA VAL A 535 -34.46 4.84 -41.06
C VAL A 535 -34.53 4.98 -39.55
N ASN A 536 -35.26 4.07 -38.90
CA ASN A 536 -35.29 3.91 -37.46
C ASN A 536 -35.35 2.42 -37.11
N VAL A 537 -34.19 1.83 -36.79
CA VAL A 537 -34.06 0.38 -36.57
C VAL A 537 -34.49 0.01 -35.15
N THR A 538 -35.75 -0.37 -34.96
CA THR A 538 -36.27 -0.86 -33.67
C THR A 538 -36.26 -2.39 -33.56
N ASP A 539 -36.17 -3.11 -34.68
CA ASP A 539 -36.07 -4.57 -34.72
C ASP A 539 -35.04 -5.07 -35.74
N LEU A 540 -34.86 -6.39 -35.81
CA LEU A 540 -34.05 -7.09 -36.83
C LEU A 540 -34.97 -7.79 -37.87
N THR A 541 -36.14 -7.21 -38.13
CA THR A 541 -37.19 -7.78 -39.00
C THR A 541 -37.87 -6.73 -39.86
N SER A 542 -38.91 -6.08 -39.36
CA SER A 542 -39.77 -5.16 -40.12
C SER A 542 -39.05 -3.89 -40.55
N CYS A 543 -38.11 -3.38 -39.75
CA CYS A 543 -37.34 -2.16 -40.04
C CYS A 543 -36.42 -2.28 -41.26
N TRP A 544 -36.22 -3.48 -41.81
CA TRP A 544 -35.32 -3.74 -42.92
C TRP A 544 -36.04 -3.90 -44.26
N ILE A 545 -37.38 -4.02 -44.27
CA ILE A 545 -38.20 -4.32 -45.45
C ILE A 545 -38.23 -3.15 -46.46
N SER A 546 -38.06 -1.90 -46.02
CA SER A 546 -37.98 -0.74 -46.93
C SER A 546 -36.67 -0.65 -47.73
N GLY A 547 -35.67 -1.49 -47.41
CA GLY A 547 -34.33 -1.48 -47.99
C GLY A 547 -33.44 -0.31 -47.57
N LEU A 548 -34.03 0.81 -47.13
CA LEU A 548 -33.29 2.01 -46.68
C LEU A 548 -32.31 1.70 -45.55
N ALA A 549 -32.67 0.83 -44.60
CA ALA A 549 -31.78 0.45 -43.49
C ALA A 549 -30.48 -0.26 -43.97
N PHE A 550 -30.57 -1.11 -45.00
CA PHE A 550 -29.40 -1.73 -45.62
C PHE A 550 -28.57 -0.70 -46.41
N CYS A 551 -29.24 0.16 -47.21
CA CYS A 551 -28.56 1.22 -47.95
C CYS A 551 -27.81 2.19 -47.03
N ALA A 552 -28.42 2.59 -45.91
CA ALA A 552 -27.81 3.45 -44.88
C ALA A 552 -26.58 2.77 -44.23
N LEU A 553 -26.68 1.47 -43.94
CA LEU A 553 -25.58 0.70 -43.36
C LEU A 553 -24.37 0.63 -44.31
N ILE A 554 -24.61 0.39 -45.59
CA ILE A 554 -23.56 0.36 -46.62
C ILE A 554 -22.96 1.76 -46.82
N HIS A 555 -23.80 2.78 -46.98
CA HIS A 555 -23.37 4.17 -47.19
C HIS A 555 -22.52 4.70 -46.02
N ARG A 556 -22.86 4.34 -44.76
CA ARG A 556 -22.09 4.73 -43.56
C ARG A 556 -20.61 4.33 -43.62
N PHE A 557 -20.29 3.16 -44.18
CA PHE A 557 -18.91 2.66 -44.28
C PHE A 557 -18.27 2.94 -45.65
N ARG A 558 -19.08 3.05 -46.71
CA ARG A 558 -18.65 3.28 -48.10
C ARG A 558 -19.63 4.18 -48.85
N PRO A 559 -19.59 5.52 -48.62
CA PRO A 559 -20.57 6.43 -49.20
C PRO A 559 -20.52 6.47 -50.74
N GLN A 560 -19.38 6.14 -51.35
CA GLN A 560 -19.21 6.10 -52.80
C GLN A 560 -19.99 4.98 -53.52
N LEU A 561 -20.59 4.02 -52.80
CA LEU A 561 -21.24 2.84 -53.40
C LEU A 561 -22.75 3.00 -53.63
N ILE A 562 -23.40 3.89 -52.88
CA ILE A 562 -24.86 4.10 -52.94
C ILE A 562 -25.14 5.59 -52.76
N ASP A 563 -25.74 6.24 -53.76
CA ASP A 563 -26.28 7.59 -53.58
C ASP A 563 -27.55 7.52 -52.72
N TYR A 564 -27.39 7.71 -51.40
CA TYR A 564 -28.48 7.54 -50.44
C TYR A 564 -29.58 8.61 -50.61
N ASP A 565 -29.22 9.84 -50.97
CA ASP A 565 -30.18 10.95 -51.10
C ASP A 565 -31.10 10.78 -52.33
N SER A 566 -30.71 9.92 -53.29
CA SER A 566 -31.55 9.52 -54.43
C SER A 566 -32.62 8.47 -54.12
N LEU A 567 -32.62 7.87 -52.93
CA LEU A 567 -33.49 6.75 -52.57
C LEU A 567 -34.86 7.20 -52.05
N ASN A 568 -35.91 6.51 -52.49
CA ASN A 568 -37.29 6.74 -52.07
C ASN A 568 -37.83 5.55 -51.26
N GLU A 569 -38.50 5.81 -50.15
CA GLU A 569 -39.05 4.80 -49.24
C GLU A 569 -40.11 3.91 -49.92
N GLN A 570 -40.81 4.43 -50.94
CA GLN A 570 -41.86 3.70 -51.66
C GLN A 570 -41.30 2.59 -52.58
N ASP A 571 -40.02 2.65 -52.95
CA ASP A 571 -39.37 1.73 -53.91
C ASP A 571 -38.70 0.53 -53.21
N CYS A 572 -39.34 -0.06 -52.19
CA CYS A 572 -38.79 -1.11 -51.32
C CYS A 572 -38.04 -2.22 -52.08
N ALA A 573 -38.66 -2.78 -53.13
CA ALA A 573 -38.08 -3.86 -53.93
C ALA A 573 -36.81 -3.44 -54.70
N ARG A 574 -36.73 -2.16 -55.11
CA ARG A 574 -35.56 -1.60 -55.81
C ARG A 574 -34.43 -1.33 -54.83
N ASN A 575 -34.74 -0.74 -53.67
CA ASN A 575 -33.78 -0.43 -52.62
C ASN A 575 -33.14 -1.70 -52.05
N LEU A 576 -33.95 -2.73 -51.78
CA LEU A 576 -33.47 -4.04 -51.32
C LEU A 576 -32.56 -4.71 -52.34
N GLN A 577 -32.96 -4.74 -53.62
CA GLN A 577 -32.13 -5.37 -54.66
C GLN A 577 -30.81 -4.62 -54.83
N LEU A 578 -30.83 -3.27 -54.86
CA LEU A 578 -29.62 -2.44 -54.90
C LEU A 578 -28.66 -2.75 -53.74
N ALA A 579 -29.19 -2.83 -52.51
CA ALA A 579 -28.37 -3.13 -51.34
C ALA A 579 -27.75 -4.54 -51.40
N PHE A 580 -28.51 -5.54 -51.85
CA PHE A 580 -28.03 -6.91 -51.99
C PHE A 580 -27.01 -7.07 -53.12
N ASP A 581 -27.25 -6.45 -54.29
CA ASP A 581 -26.32 -6.48 -55.43
C ASP A 581 -24.98 -5.82 -55.07
N VAL A 582 -25.01 -4.67 -54.37
CA VAL A 582 -23.80 -4.00 -53.85
C VAL A 582 -23.11 -4.86 -52.79
N ALA A 583 -23.87 -5.49 -51.89
CA ALA A 583 -23.29 -6.33 -50.83
C ALA A 583 -22.65 -7.62 -51.35
N GLU A 584 -23.23 -8.27 -52.36
CA GLU A 584 -22.61 -9.44 -53.00
C GLU A 584 -21.37 -9.03 -53.80
N LYS A 585 -21.45 -7.95 -54.58
CA LYS A 585 -20.37 -7.52 -55.48
C LYS A 585 -19.16 -6.94 -54.74
N GLU A 586 -19.38 -6.05 -53.78
CA GLU A 586 -18.28 -5.28 -53.14
C GLU A 586 -17.82 -5.90 -51.81
N PHE A 587 -18.66 -6.72 -51.16
CA PHE A 587 -18.35 -7.35 -49.87
C PHE A 587 -18.43 -8.89 -49.88
N GLY A 588 -18.81 -9.53 -50.99
CA GLY A 588 -18.97 -10.99 -51.08
C GLY A 588 -20.13 -11.56 -50.27
N ILE A 589 -21.03 -10.71 -49.73
CA ILE A 589 -22.12 -11.12 -48.84
C ILE A 589 -23.33 -11.55 -49.68
N LYS A 590 -23.29 -12.78 -50.18
CA LYS A 590 -24.37 -13.38 -50.98
C LYS A 590 -25.74 -13.24 -50.29
N PRO A 591 -26.77 -12.71 -50.98
CA PRO A 591 -28.12 -12.60 -50.43
C PRO A 591 -28.74 -13.98 -50.21
N PHE A 592 -29.63 -14.08 -49.23
CA PHE A 592 -30.39 -15.29 -48.92
C PHE A 592 -31.81 -15.29 -49.53
N ILE A 593 -32.23 -14.16 -50.10
CA ILE A 593 -33.52 -13.91 -50.75
C ILE A 593 -33.37 -12.74 -51.74
N THR A 594 -34.15 -12.68 -52.82
CA THR A 594 -34.10 -11.51 -53.71
C THR A 594 -34.86 -10.31 -53.11
N GLY A 595 -34.53 -9.09 -53.55
CA GLY A 595 -35.20 -7.88 -53.08
C GLY A 595 -36.68 -7.82 -53.44
N LYS A 596 -37.09 -8.51 -54.51
CA LYS A 596 -38.50 -8.62 -54.94
C LYS A 596 -39.31 -9.57 -54.06
N GLU A 597 -38.76 -10.73 -53.72
CA GLU A 597 -39.42 -11.71 -52.83
C GLU A 597 -39.55 -11.16 -51.40
N LEU A 598 -38.53 -10.46 -50.91
CA LEU A 598 -38.56 -9.82 -49.61
C LEU A 598 -39.57 -8.66 -49.54
N ALA A 599 -39.67 -7.84 -50.59
CA ALA A 599 -40.69 -6.79 -50.67
C ALA A 599 -42.12 -7.34 -50.85
N ALA A 600 -42.28 -8.58 -51.33
CA ALA A 600 -43.58 -9.24 -51.51
C ALA A 600 -44.18 -9.79 -50.19
N GLY A 601 -43.53 -9.59 -49.04
CA GLY A 601 -44.08 -9.91 -47.73
C GLY A 601 -44.02 -11.38 -47.34
N GLN A 602 -43.09 -12.16 -47.91
CA GLN A 602 -42.83 -13.53 -47.48
C GLN A 602 -42.35 -13.55 -46.02
N GLU A 603 -42.97 -14.38 -45.16
CA GLU A 603 -42.58 -14.49 -43.76
C GLU A 603 -41.12 -14.97 -43.63
N LEU A 604 -40.23 -14.07 -43.20
CA LEU A 604 -38.83 -14.40 -42.96
C LEU A 604 -38.62 -15.00 -41.58
N ASP A 605 -37.86 -16.09 -41.55
CA ASP A 605 -37.21 -16.56 -40.34
C ASP A 605 -36.23 -15.49 -39.81
N LYS A 606 -36.45 -15.11 -38.54
CA LYS A 606 -35.62 -14.15 -37.80
C LYS A 606 -34.16 -14.55 -37.74
N THR A 607 -33.89 -15.85 -37.69
CA THR A 607 -32.53 -16.42 -37.65
C THR A 607 -31.78 -16.11 -38.93
N SER A 608 -32.41 -16.28 -40.09
CA SER A 608 -31.84 -15.99 -41.41
C SER A 608 -31.48 -14.50 -41.57
N MET A 609 -32.35 -13.58 -41.13
CA MET A 609 -32.05 -12.14 -41.16
C MET A 609 -30.91 -11.76 -40.18
N CYS A 610 -30.90 -12.33 -38.97
CA CYS A 610 -29.81 -12.13 -38.02
C CYS A 610 -28.47 -12.67 -38.55
N ASN A 611 -28.48 -13.81 -39.26
CA ASN A 611 -27.31 -14.43 -39.89
C ASN A 611 -26.82 -13.68 -41.14
N TYR A 612 -27.65 -12.83 -41.76
CA TYR A 612 -27.21 -11.94 -42.83
C TYR A 612 -26.59 -10.67 -42.25
N LEU A 613 -27.28 -10.02 -41.31
CA LEU A 613 -26.81 -8.81 -40.63
C LEU A 613 -25.53 -9.04 -39.80
N SER A 614 -25.35 -10.24 -39.24
CA SER A 614 -24.12 -10.61 -38.54
C SER A 614 -22.87 -10.58 -39.45
N LYS A 615 -23.02 -10.86 -40.75
CA LYS A 615 -21.90 -10.76 -41.71
C LYS A 615 -21.45 -9.31 -41.90
N PHE A 616 -22.39 -8.35 -41.93
CA PHE A 616 -22.06 -6.92 -41.94
C PHE A 616 -21.40 -6.49 -40.64
N TYR A 617 -21.91 -6.98 -39.49
CA TYR A 617 -21.31 -6.70 -38.18
C TYR A 617 -19.87 -7.22 -38.09
N GLU A 618 -19.59 -8.45 -38.52
CA GLU A 618 -18.24 -9.02 -38.52
C GLU A 618 -17.29 -8.35 -39.53
N LEU A 619 -17.81 -7.90 -40.69
CA LEU A 619 -17.00 -7.19 -41.69
C LEU A 619 -16.60 -5.77 -41.26
N PHE A 620 -17.49 -5.06 -40.56
CA PHE A 620 -17.32 -3.63 -40.23
C PHE A 620 -16.99 -3.35 -38.75
N ARG A 621 -16.94 -4.36 -37.88
CA ARG A 621 -16.49 -4.18 -36.48
C ARG A 621 -15.02 -3.74 -36.46
N GLY A 622 -14.74 -2.61 -35.84
CA GLY A 622 -13.38 -2.06 -35.71
C GLY A 622 -12.86 -1.28 -36.93
N THR A 623 -13.62 -1.15 -38.02
CA THR A 623 -13.23 -0.29 -39.14
C THR A 623 -13.40 1.20 -38.75
N PRO A 624 -12.36 2.05 -38.87
CA PRO A 624 -12.51 3.48 -38.62
C PRO A 624 -13.39 4.12 -39.72
N LEU A 625 -14.34 4.95 -39.30
CA LEU A 625 -15.25 5.65 -40.22
C LEU A 625 -14.50 6.71 -41.05
N PRO A 626 -14.89 6.95 -42.31
CA PRO A 626 -14.41 8.11 -43.08
C PRO A 626 -14.74 9.43 -42.36
N PRO A 627 -13.90 10.47 -42.46
CA PRO A 627 -14.22 11.78 -41.91
C PRO A 627 -15.47 12.33 -42.60
N SER A 628 -16.53 12.58 -41.82
CA SER A 628 -17.80 13.09 -42.31
C SER A 628 -17.78 14.61 -42.31
N ASP A 629 -17.73 15.22 -43.50
CA ASP A 629 -17.84 16.67 -43.71
C ASP A 629 -19.28 17.14 -43.46
N SER A 630 -19.66 17.27 -42.19
CA SER A 630 -20.98 17.78 -41.81
C SER A 630 -21.00 18.37 -40.39
N LYS A 631 -20.35 19.54 -40.21
CA LYS A 631 -20.73 20.59 -39.21
C LYS A 631 -19.81 21.83 -39.29
N ARG A 632 -19.94 22.62 -40.36
CA ARG A 632 -19.63 24.06 -40.35
C ARG A 632 -20.57 24.81 -41.28
N ASP A 633 -21.54 25.50 -40.69
CA ASP A 633 -22.11 26.75 -41.19
C ASP A 633 -22.59 27.52 -39.94
N GLY A 634 -22.22 28.78 -39.75
CA GLY A 634 -21.23 29.53 -40.51
C GLY A 634 -20.85 30.82 -39.81
N ASP A 635 -19.73 31.40 -40.24
CA ASP A 635 -19.64 32.85 -40.38
C ASP A 635 -18.64 33.15 -41.51
N ALA A 636 -18.98 34.07 -42.40
CA ALA A 636 -18.24 34.29 -43.64
C ALA A 636 -17.36 35.54 -43.54
N ASN A 637 -16.10 35.44 -43.98
CA ASN A 637 -15.60 36.31 -45.06
C ASN A 637 -14.18 36.01 -45.55
N ASN A 638 -14.07 36.11 -46.89
CA ASN A 638 -12.93 36.52 -47.71
C ASN A 638 -11.61 35.72 -47.84
N GLU A 639 -11.45 35.25 -49.09
CA GLU A 639 -10.29 35.37 -49.99
C GLU A 639 -9.24 34.24 -50.12
N LYS A 640 -9.47 33.44 -51.18
CA LYS A 640 -8.53 33.07 -52.27
C LYS A 640 -7.20 32.40 -51.93
N CYS A 641 -7.14 31.10 -52.28
CA CYS A 641 -5.90 30.37 -52.58
C CYS A 641 -5.33 30.79 -53.96
N PRO A 642 -4.06 30.46 -54.32
CA PRO A 642 -3.87 29.17 -55.00
C PRO A 642 -2.53 28.42 -54.73
N SER A 643 -2.66 27.09 -54.63
CA SER A 643 -1.79 26.00 -55.14
C SER A 643 -0.24 26.07 -55.08
N GLY A 644 0.37 25.04 -54.48
CA GLY A 644 1.78 24.68 -54.75
C GLY A 644 2.34 23.53 -53.89
N SER A 645 2.68 22.40 -54.52
CA SER A 645 3.36 21.22 -53.93
C SER A 645 4.69 20.94 -54.65
N PRO A 646 5.57 19.99 -54.24
CA PRO A 646 6.10 19.71 -52.89
C PRO A 646 7.64 19.43 -52.84
N ARG A 647 8.30 19.64 -51.67
CA ARG A 647 9.64 19.07 -51.27
C ARG A 647 10.89 19.48 -52.10
N PRO A 648 12.16 19.15 -51.72
CA PRO A 648 12.79 18.94 -50.38
C PRO A 648 14.16 19.67 -50.17
N ALA A 649 14.75 19.49 -48.97
CA ALA A 649 16.20 19.38 -48.64
C ALA A 649 17.12 20.62 -48.48
N GLN A 650 17.88 20.60 -47.36
CA GLN A 650 19.27 21.13 -47.14
C GLN A 650 19.52 22.67 -47.28
N SER A 651 20.53 23.30 -46.66
CA SER A 651 21.32 23.06 -45.43
C SER A 651 22.14 24.34 -45.08
N LEU A 652 22.82 24.36 -43.92
CA LEU A 652 23.99 25.21 -43.56
C LEU A 652 23.84 26.74 -43.29
N SER A 653 23.93 27.04 -41.99
CA SER A 653 24.99 27.88 -41.37
C SER A 653 24.89 29.42 -41.22
N LEU A 654 25.26 29.85 -40.00
CA LEU A 654 25.94 31.11 -39.60
C LEU A 654 25.34 32.48 -39.97
N LEU A 655 24.92 33.23 -38.92
CA LEU A 655 25.55 34.51 -38.51
C LEU A 655 24.86 35.12 -37.26
N GLN A 656 25.64 35.37 -36.21
CA GLN A 656 25.28 36.32 -35.12
C GLN A 656 25.78 37.75 -35.48
N PRO A 657 25.77 38.75 -34.58
CA PRO A 657 24.61 39.49 -34.11
C PRO A 657 24.76 41.02 -34.37
N ARG A 658 23.67 41.81 -34.28
CA ARG A 658 23.77 43.29 -34.30
C ARG A 658 23.62 43.91 -32.90
N LYS A 659 24.72 44.49 -32.41
CA LYS A 659 24.75 45.45 -31.28
C LYS A 659 24.22 46.82 -31.71
N ARG A 660 23.67 47.58 -30.75
CA ARG A 660 24.07 48.98 -30.48
C ARG A 660 23.93 49.30 -28.98
N ILE A 661 24.74 50.25 -28.54
CA ILE A 661 25.06 50.68 -27.16
C ILE A 661 25.06 52.24 -27.20
N PRO A 662 25.50 53.03 -26.19
CA PRO A 662 25.55 52.86 -24.72
C PRO A 662 24.97 54.09 -23.96
N LYS A 663 25.04 54.08 -22.62
CA LYS A 663 25.58 55.23 -21.86
C LYS A 663 26.26 54.75 -20.57
N ASN A 664 27.28 55.50 -20.15
CA ASN A 664 28.30 55.14 -19.17
C ASN A 664 28.31 56.21 -18.06
N ASP A 665 28.69 55.89 -16.81
CA ASP A 665 29.91 56.45 -16.23
C ASP A 665 30.25 56.02 -14.78
N LYS A 666 31.57 55.99 -14.54
CA LYS A 666 32.31 56.14 -13.26
C LYS A 666 32.37 54.95 -12.28
N LYS A 667 33.47 54.20 -12.42
CA LYS A 667 34.22 53.56 -11.33
C LYS A 667 34.88 54.60 -10.42
N VAL A 668 35.19 54.19 -9.18
CA VAL A 668 36.49 54.42 -8.54
C VAL A 668 37.01 53.05 -8.09
N GLU A 669 38.31 52.82 -8.19
CA GLU A 669 38.99 51.55 -7.85
C GLU A 669 39.76 51.69 -6.54
N GLU A 670 39.98 50.59 -5.82
CA GLU A 670 41.31 50.30 -5.26
C GLU A 670 41.54 48.80 -5.02
N ASN A 671 42.81 48.40 -5.12
CA ASN A 671 43.34 47.02 -5.03
C ASN A 671 43.57 46.62 -3.54
N ASP A 672 44.05 45.45 -3.10
CA ASP A 672 44.50 44.20 -3.75
C ASP A 672 44.57 43.05 -2.70
N ALA A 673 45.18 41.92 -3.09
CA ALA A 673 45.97 40.99 -2.25
C ALA A 673 45.28 39.82 -1.50
N ILE A 674 45.21 38.73 -2.25
CA ILE A 674 45.34 37.32 -1.83
C ILE A 674 46.34 37.10 -0.67
N TYR A 675 45.98 36.28 0.34
CA TYR A 675 46.91 35.25 0.88
C TYR A 675 46.19 34.01 1.45
N LYS A 676 46.87 32.87 1.38
CA LYS A 676 46.35 31.52 1.72
C LYS A 676 46.76 31.08 3.14
N ARG A 677 45.89 30.27 3.77
CA ARG A 677 46.20 29.09 4.63
C ARG A 677 46.84 29.28 6.04
N ARG A 678 46.09 28.74 7.03
CA ARG A 678 46.45 27.57 7.89
C ARG A 678 47.33 27.78 9.14
N ARG A 679 46.70 27.69 10.33
CA ARG A 679 46.97 26.74 11.46
C ARG A 679 45.84 26.92 12.50
N LYS A 680 45.16 25.90 13.03
CA LYS A 680 45.53 24.73 13.86
C LYS A 680 45.43 25.02 15.38
N ILE A 681 44.29 24.63 15.95
CA ILE A 681 44.05 24.00 17.26
C ILE A 681 45.01 24.35 18.42
N SER A 682 44.42 24.79 19.54
CA SER A 682 44.87 24.44 20.90
C SER A 682 43.67 24.16 21.82
N TYR A 683 43.88 23.25 22.76
CA TYR A 683 42.91 22.80 23.79
C TYR A 683 42.36 23.92 24.67
N PHE A 684 41.16 23.70 25.23
CA PHE A 684 40.94 23.86 26.67
C PHE A 684 39.99 22.75 27.18
N GLU A 685 40.25 22.27 28.40
CA GLU A 685 39.70 21.04 28.94
C GLU A 685 38.47 21.23 29.86
N GLU A 686 37.88 20.12 30.27
CA GLU A 686 36.62 20.03 31.03
C GLU A 686 36.62 20.77 32.38
N THR A 687 35.44 21.23 32.79
CA THR A 687 35.04 21.17 34.22
C THR A 687 33.66 20.53 34.36
N LYS A 688 33.61 19.32 34.92
CA LYS A 688 32.39 18.67 35.38
C LYS A 688 32.08 19.12 36.80
N SER A 689 30.82 19.45 37.13
CA SER A 689 30.23 19.10 38.43
C SER A 689 28.73 19.37 38.59
N LYS A 690 28.06 18.33 39.12
CA LYS A 690 26.97 18.36 40.10
C LYS A 690 25.57 18.87 39.68
N SER A 691 24.78 17.86 39.29
CA SER A 691 23.43 17.61 39.80
C SER A 691 23.12 18.21 41.19
N PHE A 692 21.93 18.79 41.32
CA PHE A 692 21.25 18.97 42.60
C PHE A 692 19.87 18.31 42.53
N ILE A 693 19.55 17.48 43.53
CA ILE A 693 18.24 16.86 43.74
C ILE A 693 17.57 17.62 44.88
N GLN A 694 16.30 18.00 44.72
CA GLN A 694 15.49 18.40 45.87
C GLN A 694 14.02 17.98 45.69
N SER A 695 13.64 16.89 46.37
CA SER A 695 12.27 16.67 46.84
C SER A 695 11.93 17.76 47.88
N THR A 696 10.70 18.21 48.13
CA THR A 696 9.42 17.49 48.34
C THR A 696 8.33 18.59 48.34
N SER A 697 7.07 18.39 47.96
CA SER A 697 6.03 17.78 48.81
C SER A 697 4.65 17.87 48.14
N VAL A 698 3.69 17.10 48.67
CA VAL A 698 2.33 16.94 48.14
C VAL A 698 1.36 17.91 48.81
N SER A 699 0.50 18.55 48.02
CA SER A 699 -0.84 18.98 48.45
C SER A 699 -1.87 18.62 47.38
N SER A 700 -3.07 18.25 47.83
CA SER A 700 -4.14 17.66 47.01
C SER A 700 -5.36 18.57 47.02
N GLU A 701 -5.75 19.08 45.87
CA GLU A 701 -7.13 19.51 45.61
C GLU A 701 -7.61 18.88 44.30
N GLY A 702 -8.81 18.28 44.35
CA GLY A 702 -9.39 17.57 43.21
C GLY A 702 -10.22 18.51 42.34
N GLN A 703 -10.06 18.40 41.03
CA GLN A 703 -11.04 18.89 40.05
C GLN A 703 -11.43 17.77 39.08
N GLU A 704 -12.73 17.65 38.85
CA GLU A 704 -13.33 16.61 38.01
C GLU A 704 -12.85 16.74 36.55
N LEU A 705 -12.18 15.70 36.05
CA LEU A 705 -11.80 15.61 34.64
C LEU A 705 -13.04 15.38 33.76
N LYS A 706 -13.62 16.47 33.24
CA LYS A 706 -14.54 16.41 32.09
C LYS A 706 -13.76 15.97 30.85
N GLU A 707 -13.81 14.68 30.54
CA GLU A 707 -13.18 14.08 29.36
C GLU A 707 -13.72 14.69 28.06
N ASN A 708 -12.83 15.26 27.23
CA ASN A 708 -13.23 16.06 26.07
C ASN A 708 -12.95 15.40 24.71
N LYS A 709 -14.07 15.00 24.08
CA LYS A 709 -14.44 14.81 22.66
C LYS A 709 -13.39 14.68 21.53
N VAL A 710 -12.25 15.38 21.51
CA VAL A 710 -11.29 15.30 20.38
C VAL A 710 -10.44 14.03 20.45
N LYS A 711 -9.90 13.70 21.63
CA LYS A 711 -9.23 12.39 21.85
C LYS A 711 -10.23 11.25 21.64
N LEU A 712 -11.46 11.42 22.13
CA LEU A 712 -12.58 10.52 21.84
C LEU A 712 -12.89 10.42 20.34
N MET A 713 -12.68 11.44 19.51
CA MET A 713 -12.88 11.33 18.06
C MET A 713 -11.76 10.58 17.35
N ALA A 714 -10.50 10.81 17.73
CA ALA A 714 -9.40 9.99 17.24
C ALA A 714 -9.62 8.51 17.63
N THR A 715 -9.98 8.25 18.88
CA THR A 715 -10.25 6.89 19.39
C THR A 715 -11.57 6.31 18.86
N GLN A 716 -12.59 7.10 18.56
CA GLN A 716 -13.86 6.62 17.98
C GLN A 716 -13.76 6.39 16.46
N LEU A 717 -12.91 7.16 15.75
CA LEU A 717 -12.53 6.83 14.38
C LEU A 717 -11.69 5.54 14.37
N GLN A 718 -10.72 5.39 15.29
CA GLN A 718 -9.96 4.15 15.48
C GLN A 718 -10.86 2.95 15.83
N ALA A 719 -11.79 3.07 16.79
CA ALA A 719 -12.74 2.02 17.13
C ALA A 719 -13.71 1.68 15.98
N LYS A 720 -14.06 2.63 15.10
CA LYS A 720 -14.80 2.34 13.87
C LYS A 720 -14.00 1.49 12.86
N PHE A 721 -12.66 1.53 12.88
CA PHE A 721 -11.84 0.55 12.14
C PHE A 721 -11.91 -0.83 12.78
N GLU A 722 -12.18 -0.94 14.10
CA GLU A 722 -12.29 -2.21 14.83
C GLU A 722 -13.67 -2.86 14.59
N ASP A 723 -14.77 -2.15 14.87
CA ASP A 723 -16.16 -2.64 14.73
C ASP A 723 -16.45 -3.17 13.31
N SER A 724 -15.91 -2.52 12.29
CA SER A 724 -16.11 -2.89 10.87
C SER A 724 -15.39 -4.18 10.46
N THR A 725 -14.58 -4.78 11.34
CA THR A 725 -13.90 -6.07 11.10
C THR A 725 -14.55 -7.26 11.81
N ALA A 726 -15.54 -7.01 12.68
CA ALA A 726 -16.11 -8.01 13.57
C ALA A 726 -17.66 -8.05 13.54
N SER A 727 -18.28 -8.22 12.37
CA SER A 727 -19.47 -9.10 12.20
C SER A 727 -20.03 -9.08 10.78
N CYS A 728 -20.25 -10.26 10.22
CA CYS A 728 -21.24 -10.48 9.17
C CYS A 728 -22.23 -11.53 9.67
N SER A 729 -23.39 -11.09 10.15
CA SER A 729 -24.52 -11.99 10.41
C SER A 729 -25.84 -11.31 10.07
N ILE A 730 -26.72 -12.07 9.42
CA ILE A 730 -27.96 -11.59 8.79
C ILE A 730 -29.06 -11.46 9.85
N ARG A 731 -29.77 -10.31 9.92
CA ARG A 731 -31.24 -10.31 10.15
C ARG A 731 -31.92 -8.97 9.85
N ARG A 732 -33.25 -9.07 9.69
CA ARG A 732 -34.19 -8.09 9.11
C ARG A 732 -34.66 -7.07 10.16
N GLN A 733 -35.06 -5.86 9.72
CA GLN A 733 -35.92 -4.98 10.53
C GLN A 733 -37.36 -5.53 10.61
N PRO A 734 -38.15 -5.14 11.62
CA PRO A 734 -38.95 -3.90 11.49
C PRO A 734 -38.89 -2.97 12.72
N SER A 735 -39.56 -1.81 12.58
CA SER A 735 -39.56 -0.64 13.47
C SER A 735 -40.60 -0.67 14.60
N LEU A 736 -40.28 -0.12 15.79
CA LEU A 736 -40.95 1.08 16.38
C LEU A 736 -40.61 1.34 17.87
N LYS A 737 -40.65 2.64 18.23
CA LYS A 737 -40.77 3.27 19.57
C LYS A 737 -39.60 3.18 20.56
N ARG A 738 -39.46 4.29 21.32
CA ARG A 738 -38.48 4.54 22.38
C ARG A 738 -38.98 3.95 23.70
N GLU A 739 -38.10 3.25 24.41
CA GLU A 739 -38.10 3.13 25.88
C GLU A 739 -36.67 2.82 26.35
N PHE A 740 -36.25 3.35 27.50
CA PHE A 740 -34.92 3.12 28.07
C PHE A 740 -34.93 1.87 28.98
N PRO A 741 -34.06 0.87 28.75
CA PRO A 741 -33.80 -0.16 29.76
C PRO A 741 -32.58 0.23 30.60
N SER A 742 -32.80 0.44 31.90
CA SER A 742 -31.73 0.61 32.88
C SER A 742 -31.19 -0.75 33.36
N LEU A 743 -30.05 -1.19 32.84
CA LEU A 743 -29.24 -2.23 33.49
C LEU A 743 -27.75 -1.87 33.36
N GLY A 744 -27.22 -1.20 34.39
CA GLY A 744 -25.78 -0.94 34.49
C GLY A 744 -25.10 -2.08 35.24
N ASP A 745 -23.96 -2.55 34.75
CA ASP A 745 -23.21 -3.63 35.38
C ASP A 745 -22.84 -3.31 36.83
N MET A 746 -23.18 -4.22 37.76
CA MET A 746 -22.93 -4.07 39.19
C MET A 746 -21.80 -4.99 39.62
N CYS A 747 -20.90 -4.48 40.48
CA CYS A 747 -19.80 -5.26 41.04
C CYS A 747 -20.36 -6.30 42.00
N HIS A 748 -20.08 -7.58 41.78
CA HIS A 748 -20.53 -8.66 42.65
C HIS A 748 -19.99 -8.50 44.09
N ALA A 749 -18.73 -8.08 44.24
CA ALA A 749 -18.08 -7.91 45.55
C ALA A 749 -18.55 -6.69 46.38
N CYS A 750 -18.69 -5.50 45.79
CA CYS A 750 -19.02 -4.26 46.53
C CYS A 750 -20.44 -3.72 46.27
N LYS A 751 -21.19 -4.34 45.36
CA LYS A 751 -22.56 -3.95 44.94
C LYS A 751 -22.70 -2.50 44.46
N LYS A 752 -21.61 -1.88 43.98
CA LYS A 752 -21.62 -0.58 43.27
C LYS A 752 -21.48 -0.78 41.76
N ARG A 753 -21.91 0.19 40.95
CA ARG A 753 -21.81 0.14 39.49
C ARG A 753 -20.34 0.07 39.03
N VAL A 754 -20.05 -0.75 38.02
CA VAL A 754 -18.74 -0.88 37.38
C VAL A 754 -18.81 -0.25 36.00
N PHE A 755 -17.91 0.69 35.72
CA PHE A 755 -17.78 1.29 34.39
C PHE A 755 -16.85 0.44 33.51
N ALA A 756 -17.04 0.46 32.19
CA ALA A 756 -16.35 -0.43 31.25
C ALA A 756 -14.81 -0.42 31.38
N VAL A 757 -14.22 0.74 31.72
CA VAL A 757 -12.77 0.94 31.91
C VAL A 757 -12.22 0.17 33.13
N GLU A 758 -13.05 -0.11 34.13
CA GLU A 758 -12.69 -0.81 35.38
C GLU A 758 -13.22 -2.25 35.45
N LYS A 759 -13.97 -2.67 34.42
CA LYS A 759 -14.71 -3.93 34.38
C LYS A 759 -13.78 -5.12 34.16
N LEU A 760 -13.65 -5.96 35.19
CA LEU A 760 -13.18 -7.33 35.06
C LEU A 760 -14.40 -8.26 35.03
N SER A 761 -14.41 -9.20 34.09
CA SER A 761 -15.52 -10.16 33.90
C SER A 761 -14.99 -11.59 34.00
N THR A 762 -15.58 -12.40 34.89
CA THR A 762 -15.18 -13.79 35.17
C THR A 762 -16.41 -14.61 35.55
N GLU A 763 -16.62 -15.78 34.95
CA GLU A 763 -17.79 -16.64 35.19
C GLU A 763 -19.15 -15.90 35.13
N GLY A 764 -19.30 -14.99 34.15
CA GLY A 764 -20.51 -14.18 33.96
C GLY A 764 -20.73 -13.05 34.99
N LEU A 765 -19.82 -12.89 35.96
CA LEU A 765 -19.90 -11.86 37.00
C LEU A 765 -18.91 -10.73 36.77
N HIS A 766 -19.27 -9.54 37.25
CA HIS A 766 -18.51 -8.30 37.06
C HIS A 766 -17.87 -7.82 38.36
N PHE A 767 -16.63 -7.33 38.29
CA PHE A 767 -15.87 -6.81 39.43
C PHE A 767 -15.10 -5.53 39.05
N HIS A 768 -14.95 -4.59 39.99
CA HIS A 768 -13.92 -3.55 39.89
C HIS A 768 -12.53 -4.19 40.00
N LYS A 769 -11.54 -3.64 39.29
CA LYS A 769 -10.12 -4.03 39.40
C LYS A 769 -9.62 -4.11 40.85
N GLU A 770 -10.01 -3.17 41.71
CA GLU A 770 -9.61 -3.14 43.12
C GLU A 770 -10.32 -4.20 43.99
N CYS A 771 -11.53 -4.59 43.60
CA CYS A 771 -12.35 -5.59 44.29
C CYS A 771 -11.98 -7.03 43.91
N PHE A 772 -11.16 -7.22 42.87
CA PHE A 772 -10.76 -8.52 42.36
C PHE A 772 -9.62 -9.13 43.19
N ARG A 773 -9.95 -9.59 44.40
CA ARG A 773 -9.01 -10.05 45.43
C ARG A 773 -9.37 -11.42 45.98
N CYS A 774 -8.37 -12.16 46.45
CA CYS A 774 -8.58 -13.44 47.13
C CYS A 774 -9.34 -13.21 48.45
N HIS A 775 -10.41 -13.97 48.70
CA HIS A 775 -11.22 -13.86 49.92
C HIS A 775 -10.38 -14.08 51.19
N THR A 776 -9.49 -15.09 51.19
CA THR A 776 -8.68 -15.45 52.36
C THR A 776 -7.54 -14.45 52.67
N CYS A 777 -6.69 -14.11 51.70
CA CYS A 777 -5.52 -13.24 51.95
C CYS A 777 -5.63 -11.80 51.43
N ARG A 778 -6.75 -11.43 50.78
CA ARG A 778 -7.00 -10.10 50.18
C ARG A 778 -5.96 -9.60 49.16
N ALA A 779 -5.05 -10.47 48.72
CA ALA A 779 -4.11 -10.18 47.65
C ALA A 779 -4.86 -9.94 46.32
N PRO A 780 -4.44 -8.94 45.51
CA PRO A 780 -5.03 -8.70 44.19
C PRO A 780 -4.77 -9.89 43.27
N LEU A 781 -5.83 -10.35 42.62
CA LEU A 781 -5.77 -11.45 41.67
C LEU A 781 -5.53 -10.91 40.26
N ARG A 782 -4.95 -11.73 39.38
CA ARG A 782 -4.82 -11.41 37.95
C ARG A 782 -5.86 -12.18 37.15
N GLN A 783 -6.33 -11.60 36.05
CA GLN A 783 -7.20 -12.29 35.11
C GLN A 783 -6.47 -13.55 34.57
N GLY A 784 -7.13 -14.71 34.60
CA GLY A 784 -6.51 -16.02 34.35
C GLY A 784 -5.69 -16.64 35.51
N GLY A 785 -5.48 -15.93 36.62
CA GLY A 785 -4.69 -16.38 37.79
C GLY A 785 -5.49 -16.60 39.08
N HIS A 786 -6.80 -16.85 38.96
CA HIS A 786 -7.75 -16.96 40.07
C HIS A 786 -8.57 -18.25 39.95
N PHE A 787 -9.16 -18.68 41.05
CA PHE A 787 -10.15 -19.74 41.10
C PHE A 787 -11.44 -19.16 41.69
N PHE A 788 -12.56 -19.35 40.99
CA PHE A 788 -13.87 -18.90 41.45
C PHE A 788 -14.64 -20.09 42.03
N ASP A 789 -15.24 -19.89 43.18
CA ASP A 789 -16.12 -20.86 43.84
C ASP A 789 -17.57 -20.49 43.52
N SER A 790 -18.22 -21.29 42.67
CA SER A 790 -19.57 -21.05 42.17
C SER A 790 -20.68 -21.25 43.19
N GLU A 791 -20.44 -22.03 44.26
CA GLU A 791 -21.41 -22.25 45.34
C GLU A 791 -21.44 -21.06 46.30
N GLU A 792 -20.27 -20.45 46.54
CA GLU A 792 -20.09 -19.39 47.54
C GLU A 792 -19.92 -17.97 46.97
N GLY A 793 -19.79 -17.83 45.65
CA GLY A 793 -19.59 -16.54 44.97
C GLY A 793 -18.22 -15.88 45.24
N LYS A 794 -17.22 -16.65 45.66
CA LYS A 794 -15.95 -16.13 46.23
C LYS A 794 -14.75 -16.44 45.35
N LEU A 795 -13.83 -15.48 45.27
CA LEU A 795 -12.57 -15.58 44.52
C LEU A 795 -11.42 -16.03 45.41
N TYR A 796 -10.58 -16.95 44.93
CA TYR A 796 -9.41 -17.49 45.62
C TYR A 796 -8.15 -17.41 44.76
N CYS A 797 -6.99 -17.25 45.40
CA CYS A 797 -5.71 -17.51 44.75
C CYS A 797 -5.41 -19.03 44.76
N LYS A 798 -4.48 -19.46 43.90
CA LYS A 798 -4.10 -20.87 43.72
C LYS A 798 -3.81 -21.61 45.04
N LEU A 799 -3.18 -20.95 46.01
CA LEU A 799 -2.84 -21.53 47.31
C LEU A 799 -4.10 -21.73 48.19
N HIS A 800 -4.93 -20.70 48.36
CA HIS A 800 -6.11 -20.79 49.22
C HIS A 800 -7.25 -21.62 48.61
N PHE A 801 -7.30 -21.77 47.28
CA PHE A 801 -8.21 -22.71 46.63
C PHE A 801 -7.79 -24.17 46.89
N ALA A 802 -6.49 -24.49 46.79
CA ALA A 802 -5.98 -25.83 47.08
C ALA A 802 -6.20 -26.26 48.54
N GLN A 803 -6.17 -25.30 49.47
CA GLN A 803 -6.47 -25.52 50.90
C GLN A 803 -7.96 -25.73 51.20
N ARG A 804 -8.88 -25.45 50.26
CA ARG A 804 -10.33 -25.49 50.49
C ARG A 804 -10.98 -26.87 50.29
N LYS A 805 -10.25 -27.89 49.81
CA LYS A 805 -10.80 -29.23 49.56
C LYS A 805 -11.27 -29.93 50.86
N PRO A 806 -12.57 -30.28 51.00
CA PRO A 806 -13.03 -31.13 52.09
C PRO A 806 -12.53 -32.56 51.90
N LEU A 807 -11.92 -33.13 52.94
CA LEU A 807 -11.55 -34.55 52.99
C LEU A 807 -12.78 -35.43 53.24
N VAL A 808 -13.41 -35.93 52.17
CA VAL A 808 -14.23 -37.15 52.28
C VAL A 808 -13.30 -38.31 52.56
N LYS A 809 -13.48 -38.97 53.71
CA LYS A 809 -12.60 -40.05 54.20
C LYS A 809 -13.19 -41.43 53.94
N ASN A 810 -12.40 -42.28 53.29
CA ASN A 810 -12.27 -43.72 53.54
C ASN A 810 -10.88 -44.13 52.99
N GLY A 811 -9.91 -44.60 53.77
CA GLY A 811 -9.79 -44.66 55.22
C GLY A 811 -8.30 -44.76 55.63
N ARG A 812 -7.86 -43.76 56.41
CA ARG A 812 -6.65 -43.63 57.26
C ARG A 812 -5.90 -44.94 57.58
N THR A 813 -4.57 -44.95 57.64
CA THR A 813 -3.70 -44.18 58.57
C THR A 813 -2.80 -43.11 57.87
N GLN A 814 -2.48 -41.89 58.35
CA GLN A 814 -2.16 -41.32 59.68
C GLN A 814 -0.83 -41.86 60.29
N ILE A 815 0.11 -41.08 60.85
CA ILE A 815 0.23 -39.61 61.10
C ILE A 815 1.68 -39.24 61.58
N LEU A 816 1.97 -37.94 61.80
CA LEU A 816 3.14 -37.35 62.54
C LEU A 816 4.55 -37.56 61.92
N HIS A 817 5.52 -36.62 61.95
CA HIS A 817 6.02 -35.61 62.91
C HIS A 817 6.78 -36.13 64.15
N THR A 818 8.06 -35.72 64.21
CA THR A 818 8.96 -35.55 65.39
C THR A 818 9.35 -36.75 66.28
N THR A 819 10.59 -37.24 66.09
CA THR A 819 11.73 -37.30 67.04
C THR A 819 13.00 -37.47 66.18
N ARG A 820 14.05 -36.64 66.23
CA ARG A 820 14.94 -36.24 67.33
C ARG A 820 15.78 -37.39 67.89
N ASN A 821 17.05 -37.38 67.51
CA ASN A 821 18.30 -37.84 68.14
C ASN A 821 19.37 -36.94 67.46
N ASP A 822 20.17 -36.07 68.11
CA ASP A 822 21.15 -36.34 69.18
C ASP A 822 22.01 -37.56 68.77
N GLU A 823 23.27 -37.46 68.33
CA GLU A 823 24.41 -36.77 68.97
C GLU A 823 25.54 -36.32 68.01
N SER A 824 26.30 -35.30 68.46
CA SER A 824 27.75 -35.03 68.26
C SER A 824 28.47 -35.25 66.91
N GLN A 825 28.87 -34.16 66.24
CA GLN A 825 30.25 -33.63 66.30
C GLN A 825 30.43 -32.37 65.42
N ASP A 826 30.48 -31.21 66.10
CA ASP A 826 31.37 -30.04 65.94
C ASP A 826 32.50 -30.09 64.88
N ASP A 827 32.99 -28.99 64.29
CA ASP A 827 32.54 -27.59 64.09
C ASP A 827 33.62 -26.98 63.14
N SER A 828 33.42 -26.07 62.18
CA SER A 828 33.12 -24.64 62.42
C SER A 828 33.43 -23.83 61.14
N SER A 829 32.69 -22.72 60.94
CA SER A 829 33.13 -21.35 60.49
C SER A 829 34.05 -21.09 59.27
N TRP A 830 34.03 -19.95 58.54
CA TRP A 830 33.19 -18.72 58.45
C TRP A 830 33.50 -18.02 57.08
N SER A 831 32.77 -16.95 56.72
CA SER A 831 32.99 -16.03 55.56
C SER A 831 34.21 -15.08 55.75
N PRO A 832 34.54 -14.05 54.90
CA PRO A 832 34.17 -13.66 53.52
C PRO A 832 35.38 -13.12 52.64
N GLU A 833 35.09 -12.40 51.53
CA GLU A 833 35.95 -11.41 50.80
C GLU A 833 37.22 -11.84 50.02
N GLY A 834 37.61 -11.05 48.99
CA GLY A 834 39.02 -10.97 48.53
C GLY A 834 39.33 -11.11 47.01
N CYS A 835 40.18 -10.22 46.50
CA CYS A 835 40.65 -10.08 45.10
C CYS A 835 41.77 -11.07 44.62
N GLU A 836 41.90 -11.15 43.29
CA GLU A 836 43.13 -11.18 42.46
C GLU A 836 44.15 -12.37 42.41
N HIS A 837 44.50 -12.70 41.15
CA HIS A 837 45.81 -13.08 40.55
C HIS A 837 46.63 -14.36 40.90
N HIS A 838 46.89 -15.11 39.81
CA HIS A 838 48.17 -15.72 39.34
C HIS A 838 48.87 -16.95 40.01
N LEU A 839 49.16 -17.94 39.13
CA LEU A 839 50.40 -18.80 39.03
C LEU A 839 50.66 -19.78 40.22
N GLN A 840 51.43 -20.88 40.13
CA GLN A 840 52.04 -21.67 39.04
C GLN A 840 52.23 -23.15 39.53
N GLU A 841 52.83 -23.99 38.69
CA GLU A 841 53.75 -25.15 38.94
C GLU A 841 54.27 -25.41 40.40
N GLU A 842 54.66 -26.61 40.86
CA GLU A 842 54.79 -27.96 40.28
C GLU A 842 54.92 -29.06 41.39
N SER A 843 55.11 -30.33 40.98
CA SER A 843 55.33 -31.56 41.79
C SER A 843 56.67 -31.61 42.58
N PRO A 844 56.97 -32.59 43.50
CA PRO A 844 57.26 -34.01 43.14
C PRO A 844 56.85 -35.10 44.20
N GLY A 845 56.52 -36.35 43.83
CA GLY A 845 57.45 -37.52 43.81
C GLY A 845 57.02 -38.61 44.84
N ILE A 846 57.43 -39.90 44.82
CA ILE A 846 58.27 -40.72 43.91
C ILE A 846 58.05 -42.25 44.19
N LEU A 847 58.06 -43.11 43.14
CA LEU A 847 58.23 -44.61 43.10
C LEU A 847 57.35 -45.54 43.99
N SER A 848 56.99 -46.79 43.63
CA SER A 848 57.55 -47.85 42.75
C SER A 848 56.48 -48.95 42.48
N SER A 849 56.61 -50.02 41.67
CA SER A 849 57.32 -50.36 40.41
C SER A 849 56.89 -51.79 39.95
N LEU A 850 57.19 -52.19 38.69
CA LEU A 850 57.08 -53.57 38.11
C LEU A 850 55.66 -54.04 37.73
N LYS A 851 55.34 -54.79 36.66
CA LYS A 851 56.00 -55.43 35.46
C LYS A 851 54.84 -55.88 34.50
N ARG A 852 54.94 -56.18 33.19
CA ARG A 852 55.85 -55.87 32.05
C ARG A 852 55.33 -56.58 30.75
N SER A 853 55.26 -55.90 29.59
CA SER A 853 55.03 -56.45 28.21
C SER A 853 53.56 -56.81 27.87
N LEU A 854 52.99 -56.53 26.68
CA LEU A 854 53.44 -56.82 25.31
C LEU A 854 52.97 -55.79 24.25
N ARG A 855 53.46 -55.92 23.00
CA ARG A 855 53.14 -55.05 21.84
C ARG A 855 51.95 -55.57 21.00
N TRP A 856 51.36 -54.61 20.26
CA TRP A 856 50.53 -54.62 19.03
C TRP A 856 50.56 -55.87 18.10
N PRO A 857 49.63 -56.01 17.12
CA PRO A 857 48.59 -55.05 16.65
C PRO A 857 47.17 -55.62 16.51
N LEU A 858 46.17 -54.78 16.22
CA LEU A 858 45.23 -54.97 15.09
C LEU A 858 44.28 -53.77 14.92
N HIS A 859 44.06 -53.38 13.66
CA HIS A 859 43.33 -52.18 13.25
C HIS A 859 42.00 -52.57 12.61
N VAL A 860 40.85 -52.45 13.28
CA VAL A 860 39.51 -52.47 12.64
C VAL A 860 38.47 -51.68 13.47
N SER A 861 37.85 -50.68 12.81
CA SER A 861 36.55 -50.05 13.09
C SER A 861 36.17 -49.51 14.49
N GLN A 862 36.61 -48.28 14.78
CA GLN A 862 35.91 -47.39 15.73
C GLN A 862 34.54 -46.89 15.19
N THR A 863 34.23 -47.19 13.93
CA THR A 863 33.01 -46.83 13.21
C THR A 863 31.77 -47.65 13.60
N VAL A 864 31.92 -48.90 14.05
CA VAL A 864 30.78 -49.79 14.34
C VAL A 864 30.05 -49.39 15.64
N CYS A 865 30.77 -48.92 16.66
CA CYS A 865 30.18 -48.54 17.96
C CYS A 865 29.47 -47.17 17.96
N ALA A 866 29.61 -46.35 16.92
CA ALA A 866 29.02 -45.01 16.85
C ALA A 866 27.61 -44.99 16.20
N VAL A 867 27.26 -46.01 15.42
CA VAL A 867 25.99 -46.08 14.67
C VAL A 867 24.77 -46.18 15.60
N PRO A 868 24.72 -47.06 16.63
CA PRO A 868 23.54 -47.19 17.49
C PRO A 868 23.17 -45.89 18.20
N ARG A 869 24.18 -45.12 18.65
CA ARG A 869 23.98 -43.84 19.35
C ARG A 869 23.46 -42.73 18.43
N ARG A 870 23.91 -42.69 17.17
CA ARG A 870 23.41 -41.72 16.17
C ARG A 870 21.98 -42.07 15.73
N VAL A 871 21.68 -43.34 15.52
CA VAL A 871 20.33 -43.81 15.19
C VAL A 871 19.37 -43.56 16.35
N PHE A 872 19.76 -43.85 17.60
CA PHE A 872 18.95 -43.55 18.78
C PHE A 872 18.66 -42.05 18.91
N ASN A 873 19.68 -41.18 18.80
CA ASN A 873 19.47 -39.73 18.89
C ASN A 873 18.62 -39.18 17.73
N TRP A 874 18.75 -39.72 16.52
CA TRP A 874 17.94 -39.34 15.36
C TRP A 874 16.48 -39.80 15.52
N LEU A 875 16.25 -41.03 15.98
CA LEU A 875 14.91 -41.54 16.31
C LEU A 875 14.28 -40.74 17.45
N HIS A 876 15.02 -40.39 18.49
CA HIS A 876 14.52 -39.59 19.61
C HIS A 876 14.20 -38.15 19.16
N ALA A 877 15.01 -37.54 18.30
CA ALA A 877 14.73 -36.23 17.72
C ALA A 877 13.51 -36.26 16.79
N LYS A 878 13.36 -37.31 15.98
CA LYS A 878 12.17 -37.53 15.13
C LYS A 878 10.92 -37.78 15.97
N ALA A 879 10.96 -38.68 16.94
CA ALA A 879 9.83 -38.96 17.83
C ALA A 879 9.40 -37.73 18.63
N TRP A 880 10.35 -36.92 19.12
CA TRP A 880 10.05 -35.66 19.78
C TRP A 880 9.43 -34.64 18.81
N ALA A 881 9.96 -34.49 17.59
CA ALA A 881 9.37 -33.62 16.58
C ALA A 881 7.97 -34.07 16.15
N THR A 882 7.72 -35.38 16.00
CA THR A 882 6.38 -35.92 15.72
C THR A 882 5.44 -35.74 16.90
N GLY A 883 5.91 -35.90 18.14
CA GLY A 883 5.11 -35.64 19.34
C GLY A 883 4.73 -34.17 19.51
N VAL A 884 5.65 -33.25 19.18
CA VAL A 884 5.37 -31.81 19.11
C VAL A 884 4.39 -31.52 17.97
N HIS A 885 4.58 -32.10 16.78
CA HIS A 885 3.65 -31.94 15.66
C HIS A 885 2.22 -32.44 15.98
N LEU A 886 2.09 -33.61 16.61
CA LEU A 886 0.79 -34.16 17.02
C LEU A 886 0.12 -33.33 18.13
N ARG A 887 0.89 -32.78 19.06
CA ARG A 887 0.37 -31.90 20.12
C ARG A 887 -0.06 -30.54 19.57
N ASP A 888 0.74 -29.96 18.68
CA ASP A 888 0.53 -28.61 18.17
C ASP A 888 -0.53 -28.56 17.04
N ASN A 889 -0.92 -29.72 16.47
CA ASN A 889 -2.03 -29.88 15.51
C ASN A 889 -3.14 -30.80 16.07
N ALA A 890 -3.26 -30.92 17.40
CA ALA A 890 -4.20 -31.85 18.03
C ALA A 890 -5.68 -31.59 17.68
N GLU A 891 -6.05 -30.33 17.41
CA GLU A 891 -7.41 -29.96 17.01
C GLU A 891 -7.74 -30.36 15.56
N ASP A 892 -6.78 -30.32 14.64
CA ASP A 892 -6.98 -30.75 13.24
C ASP A 892 -7.17 -32.28 13.14
N TYR A 893 -6.49 -33.04 14.01
CA TYR A 893 -6.67 -34.49 14.10
C TYR A 893 -7.86 -34.89 14.98
N ALA A 894 -8.47 -33.99 15.77
CA ALA A 894 -9.60 -34.31 16.64
C ALA A 894 -10.78 -34.86 15.84
N PHE A 895 -11.13 -34.21 14.72
CA PHE A 895 -12.18 -34.71 13.81
C PHE A 895 -11.84 -36.09 13.22
N LEU A 896 -10.56 -36.37 12.96
CA LEU A 896 -10.12 -37.66 12.42
C LEU A 896 -10.13 -38.77 13.48
N TYR A 897 -9.82 -38.46 14.74
CA TYR A 897 -9.98 -39.38 15.87
C TYR A 897 -11.45 -39.60 16.23
N GLU A 898 -12.31 -38.59 16.15
CA GLU A 898 -13.77 -38.74 16.27
C GLU A 898 -14.32 -39.63 15.15
N LEU A 899 -13.94 -39.36 13.88
CA LEU A 899 -14.35 -40.19 12.74
C LEU A 899 -13.90 -41.66 12.92
N LEU A 900 -12.64 -41.89 13.33
CA LEU A 900 -12.11 -43.24 13.58
C LEU A 900 -12.74 -43.94 14.78
N SER A 901 -13.04 -43.21 15.87
CA SER A 901 -13.69 -43.79 17.05
C SER A 901 -15.16 -44.18 16.82
N VAL A 902 -15.83 -43.55 15.84
CA VAL A 902 -17.16 -43.96 15.37
C VAL A 902 -17.06 -45.05 14.29
N SER A 903 -16.10 -44.96 13.36
CA SER A 903 -16.03 -45.88 12.21
C SER A 903 -15.37 -47.23 12.53
N LEU A 904 -14.41 -47.31 13.46
CA LEU A 904 -13.77 -48.58 13.81
C LEU A 904 -14.73 -49.57 14.51
N PRO A 905 -15.54 -49.17 15.51
CA PRO A 905 -16.58 -50.04 16.05
C PRO A 905 -17.62 -50.43 15.00
N LEU A 906 -17.99 -49.51 14.11
CA LEU A 906 -18.95 -49.81 13.03
C LEU A 906 -18.38 -50.85 12.05
N LEU A 907 -17.09 -50.75 11.69
CA LEU A 907 -16.41 -51.73 10.85
C LEU A 907 -16.24 -53.09 11.55
N ALA A 908 -16.00 -53.10 12.86
CA ALA A 908 -15.97 -54.34 13.65
C ALA A 908 -17.34 -55.02 13.69
N VAL A 909 -18.42 -54.28 13.94
CA VAL A 909 -19.80 -54.79 13.91
C VAL A 909 -20.21 -55.23 12.50
N LEU A 910 -19.83 -54.51 11.45
CA LEU A 910 -20.08 -54.91 10.06
C LEU A 910 -19.28 -56.17 9.68
N HIS A 911 -18.06 -56.34 10.22
CA HIS A 911 -17.28 -57.56 10.04
C HIS A 911 -17.89 -58.75 10.79
N GLU A 912 -18.35 -58.58 12.03
CA GLU A 912 -19.09 -59.62 12.76
C GLU A 912 -20.40 -59.99 12.05
N GLN A 913 -21.18 -59.01 11.60
CA GLN A 913 -22.39 -59.23 10.80
C GLN A 913 -22.09 -59.95 9.49
N LEU A 914 -21.02 -59.58 8.77
CA LEU A 914 -20.59 -60.28 7.56
C LEU A 914 -20.19 -61.73 7.84
N VAL A 915 -19.42 -61.98 8.91
CA VAL A 915 -19.05 -63.34 9.35
C VAL A 915 -20.28 -64.16 9.76
N GLN A 916 -21.26 -63.53 10.42
CA GLN A 916 -22.50 -64.16 10.84
C GLN A 916 -23.41 -64.49 9.64
N MET A 917 -23.54 -63.56 8.68
CA MET A 917 -24.19 -63.81 7.39
C MET A 917 -23.47 -64.92 6.59
N TYR A 918 -22.14 -64.99 6.64
CA TYR A 918 -21.35 -66.04 5.97
C TYR A 918 -21.44 -67.41 6.66
N ALA A 919 -21.78 -67.43 7.96
CA ALA A 919 -22.05 -68.65 8.72
C ALA A 919 -23.50 -69.16 8.54
N GLU A 920 -24.45 -68.26 8.34
CA GLU A 920 -25.86 -68.59 8.08
C GLU A 920 -26.14 -68.92 6.60
N ALA A 921 -25.42 -68.29 5.67
CA ALA A 921 -25.47 -68.60 4.24
C ALA A 921 -24.53 -69.79 3.91
N GLY A 922 -25.09 -71.01 3.90
CA GLY A 922 -24.44 -72.19 3.35
C GLY A 922 -23.94 -71.99 1.90
N PRO A 923 -22.98 -72.81 1.44
CA PRO A 923 -22.13 -72.47 0.28
C PRO A 923 -22.94 -72.32 -1.02
N LEU A 924 -22.87 -71.13 -1.61
CA LEU A 924 -23.49 -70.80 -2.90
C LEU A 924 -22.47 -70.24 -3.92
N ASN A 925 -22.68 -70.57 -5.18
CA ASN A 925 -21.75 -70.32 -6.29
C ASN A 925 -21.56 -68.82 -6.61
N LEU A 926 -20.30 -68.41 -6.80
CA LEU A 926 -19.88 -67.03 -7.09
C LEU A 926 -20.07 -66.56 -8.54
N GLN A 927 -20.65 -67.38 -9.44
CA GLN A 927 -20.83 -67.04 -10.85
C GLN A 927 -21.61 -65.73 -11.13
N PRO A 928 -22.67 -65.36 -10.38
CA PRO A 928 -23.41 -64.12 -10.66
C PRO A 928 -22.60 -62.84 -10.41
N LEU A 929 -21.70 -62.86 -9.42
CA LEU A 929 -20.89 -61.70 -9.06
C LEU A 929 -19.84 -61.38 -10.14
N GLN A 930 -19.29 -62.42 -10.75
CA GLN A 930 -18.27 -62.30 -11.79
C GLN A 930 -18.85 -61.70 -13.09
N HIS A 931 -20.06 -62.12 -13.48
CA HIS A 931 -20.76 -61.57 -14.65
C HIS A 931 -21.16 -60.10 -14.46
N TRP A 932 -21.52 -59.69 -13.23
CA TRP A 932 -21.85 -58.30 -12.93
C TRP A 932 -20.63 -57.36 -13.02
N LEU A 933 -19.46 -57.85 -12.56
CA LEU A 933 -18.20 -57.11 -12.63
C LEU A 933 -17.70 -56.91 -14.07
N GLU A 934 -17.85 -57.92 -14.94
CA GLU A 934 -17.45 -57.80 -16.35
C GLU A 934 -18.31 -56.79 -17.12
N GLU A 935 -19.64 -56.74 -16.89
CA GLU A 935 -20.52 -55.74 -17.54
C GLU A 935 -20.20 -54.29 -17.14
N HIS A 936 -19.84 -54.03 -15.88
CA HIS A 936 -19.78 -52.67 -15.34
C HIS A 936 -18.38 -52.04 -15.34
N MET A 937 -17.31 -52.84 -15.44
CA MET A 937 -15.91 -52.37 -15.32
C MET A 937 -15.09 -52.51 -16.62
N GLY A 938 -15.58 -53.29 -17.60
CA GLY A 938 -14.84 -53.57 -18.85
C GLY A 938 -14.36 -52.36 -19.67
N PRO A 939 -15.14 -51.27 -19.87
CA PRO A 939 -14.78 -50.21 -20.83
C PRO A 939 -13.69 -49.21 -20.39
N TRP A 940 -13.26 -49.21 -19.12
CA TRP A 940 -12.39 -48.16 -18.56
C TRP A 940 -10.95 -48.59 -18.25
N VAL A 941 -10.54 -49.77 -18.73
CA VAL A 941 -9.15 -50.25 -18.63
C VAL A 941 -8.62 -50.56 -20.02
N LEU A 942 -8.31 -49.51 -20.79
CA LEU A 942 -7.29 -49.46 -21.88
C LEU A 942 -7.32 -48.07 -22.56
N VAL A 943 -6.45 -47.16 -22.10
CA VAL A 943 -5.65 -46.13 -22.82
C VAL A 943 -4.97 -45.24 -21.78
#